data_AF-A0A7L0GB50-F1
#
_entry.id   AF-A0A7L0GB50-F1
#
_cell.length_a   1.000
_cell.length_b   1.000
_cell.length_c   1.000
_cell.angle_alpha   90.00
_cell.angle_beta   90.00
_cell.angle_gamma   90.00
#
_symmetry.space_group_name_H-M   'P 1'
#
loop_
_entity.id
_entity.type
_entity.pdbx_description
1 polymer ?
#
loop_
_entity_poly.entity_id
_entity_poly.type
_entity_poly.pdbx_seq_one_letter_code
_entity_poly.pdbx_strand_id
1 'polypeptide(L)'
;KEEVEDNTDANMEGALIARDRVGVQDFVLLDSHTSEAAFLNNLRKRYQENLIYTYIGTLLVSVNPYKELDIYTVTQMQLYRGVNFFELPPHLYAIADNAYRVMCSEYNNHFILISGESRAGKTEASKKILQYYAVTCPTTEQLQIVRDRLLLSNPVLEAFGNAKTLRNDNSSRFGKYMDIQFDFKGAPVGGHILSYLIEKSRVVHQNHGERNFHIFYQLLEGGDKDLLCWLGLERNPQKYAYLIQGRCAKVFSINDKNDWKIVRKAFSIIDFTEKDIEHLFGIVASVLHLGNIQFEEDSNGHAIIRDGTQIKWISKLLGAHLSILQEALTHRKIEARSEEVLSPLNVDLAFYARDAVAKAIYGRTFTWLVNKINGSLANKDSTRKTVIGLLDIYGFEVLDTNSFEQFCINYCNEKLQQLLIEMTLKAEQEEYEVEGIEWEPIPYFNNKIICDLVEQKHKGIISILDEECLRPGEATDLSFLEKLEEKVGDHPHFVTRKLADQKTRKSIDWVDFRLLHYAGEVTYCAVGFLEKNNDLLYRNLKEVLCNSKNAIIRDCFLLSELDNRRRPETVATQFKNSLMSLIEILMSKEPSYIRCIKPNDNKEPGKFDDYLIRHQVKYLGLMEHLRVRRAGFAYRRKYELFLQRYKSLCPATWPHWHGPAAEGVERLIKHIGYKPEEYKLGRTKIFIRFPKTLFATEDAFEFRKHMLVSRLQAKYKGCLGKREYMKKRGAAIKLEACWRGALARKEAKRRMWAVQIIRKFINGFINRKKPLCPENIGFVQLAQYKYLMKLRDHVPKNVLDKSWLQPPSILEETSEMLQKICIRNLVRKYCRGVTAERKVQLQQKVVASAVFRGKKEGYQQSVNQPFMETRLKENDINPRVLQLIHGETIKYVTPVIKYDRNGFKARDRLLVLTQSSAYVVEMAKIKQKIDYATLKGISTSNLSDGIVVIHVAEDNKQKGDAILQCEHIFETVTKLCMLANKQNLVKVVQGSLQFRIGSGKEGTMVFTVGQEPQVFKAKNGQLTVVRPHLSTG
;
A
#
# COMPACT_ATOMS: atom_id res chain seq x y z
N LYS A 1 -21.43 -1.65 0.41
CA LYS A 1 -21.46 -0.17 0.58
C LYS A 1 -22.00 0.22 1.97
N GLU A 2 -21.86 -0.65 2.97
CA GLU A 2 -22.28 -0.42 4.37
C GLU A 2 -21.24 -0.96 5.39
N GLU A 3 -20.00 -1.24 4.99
CA GLU A 3 -18.93 -1.73 5.89
C GLU A 3 -17.72 -0.78 5.95
N VAL A 4 -17.90 0.49 5.56
CA VAL A 4 -16.78 1.46 5.50
C VAL A 4 -16.91 2.59 6.52
N GLU A 5 -18.01 2.67 7.27
CA GLU A 5 -18.22 3.71 8.29
C GLU A 5 -17.73 3.32 9.69
N ASP A 6 -17.45 2.04 9.96
CA ASP A 6 -16.98 1.58 11.29
C ASP A 6 -15.44 1.63 11.47
N ASN A 7 -14.68 1.98 10.43
CA ASN A 7 -13.21 1.95 10.46
C ASN A 7 -12.56 3.31 10.75
N THR A 8 -13.35 4.37 10.97
CA THR A 8 -12.83 5.70 11.31
C THR A 8 -12.56 5.88 12.80
N ASP A 9 -13.30 5.20 13.68
CA ASP A 9 -13.06 5.26 15.14
C ASP A 9 -11.85 4.41 15.57
N ALA A 10 -11.60 3.29 14.87
CA ALA A 10 -10.47 2.39 15.16
C ALA A 10 -9.08 3.02 14.95
N ASN A 11 -8.96 4.06 14.11
CA ASN A 11 -7.68 4.73 13.82
C ASN A 11 -7.32 5.82 14.85
N MET A 12 -8.32 6.51 15.44
CA MET A 12 -8.06 7.39 16.58
C MET A 12 -7.73 6.60 17.84
N GLU A 13 -8.42 5.48 18.08
CA GLU A 13 -8.04 4.55 19.15
C GLU A 13 -6.64 3.98 18.93
N GLY A 14 -6.26 3.57 17.71
CA GLY A 14 -4.90 3.09 17.42
C GLY A 14 -3.79 4.12 17.72
N ALA A 15 -4.00 5.40 17.42
CA ALA A 15 -3.05 6.47 17.72
C ALA A 15 -3.01 6.85 19.22
N LEU A 16 -4.16 6.78 19.91
CA LEU A 16 -4.26 6.97 21.36
C LEU A 16 -3.64 5.80 22.13
N ILE A 17 -3.87 4.56 21.69
CA ILE A 17 -3.27 3.32 22.22
C ILE A 17 -1.75 3.32 21.99
N ALA A 18 -1.29 3.77 20.81
CA ALA A 18 0.13 3.93 20.54
C ALA A 18 0.77 5.04 21.40
N ARG A 19 0.07 6.17 21.63
CA ARG A 19 0.50 7.22 22.56
C ARG A 19 0.55 6.74 24.01
N ASP A 20 -0.42 5.95 24.46
CA ASP A 20 -0.45 5.40 25.81
C ASP A 20 0.63 4.34 26.03
N ARG A 21 0.98 3.57 24.99
CA ARG A 21 2.03 2.56 25.03
C ARG A 21 3.44 3.16 24.94
N VAL A 22 3.67 4.08 24.00
CA VAL A 22 5.01 4.60 23.65
C VAL A 22 5.36 5.91 24.38
N GLY A 23 4.37 6.68 24.82
CA GLY A 23 4.55 8.00 25.43
C GLY A 23 4.54 9.17 24.44
N VAL A 24 4.44 10.40 24.94
CA VAL A 24 4.40 11.63 24.15
C VAL A 24 5.77 12.09 23.70
N GLN A 25 5.88 12.53 22.44
CA GLN A 25 7.11 13.00 21.82
C GLN A 25 7.57 14.39 22.31
N ASP A 26 6.63 15.21 22.78
CA ASP A 26 6.89 16.51 23.38
C ASP A 26 6.22 16.57 24.76
N PHE A 27 6.99 16.90 25.79
CA PHE A 27 6.49 17.04 27.16
C PHE A 27 5.43 18.14 27.30
N VAL A 28 5.39 19.13 26.41
CA VAL A 28 4.34 20.16 26.43
C VAL A 28 2.94 19.54 26.25
N LEU A 29 2.85 18.36 25.64
CA LEU A 29 1.62 17.59 25.46
C LEU A 29 1.16 16.79 26.68
N LEU A 30 1.94 16.70 27.76
CA LEU A 30 1.56 15.91 28.92
C LEU A 30 0.36 16.51 29.65
N ASP A 31 -0.75 15.79 29.80
CA ASP A 31 -1.93 16.32 30.51
C ASP A 31 -1.59 16.72 31.97
N SER A 32 -0.89 15.84 32.70
CA SER A 32 -0.42 16.07 34.08
C SER A 32 0.94 16.78 34.18
N HIS A 33 1.13 17.89 33.47
CA HIS A 33 2.37 18.68 33.39
C HIS A 33 2.97 19.19 34.71
N THR A 34 2.19 19.28 35.78
CA THR A 34 2.69 19.65 37.12
C THR A 34 3.26 18.46 37.88
N SER A 35 2.95 17.23 37.47
CA SER A 35 3.37 16.00 38.12
C SER A 35 4.71 15.51 37.59
N GLU A 36 5.72 15.53 38.47
CA GLU A 36 7.03 14.94 38.19
C GLU A 36 6.93 13.43 37.90
N ALA A 37 5.99 12.73 38.53
CA ALA A 37 5.76 11.31 38.29
C ALA A 37 5.29 11.02 36.85
N ALA A 38 4.43 11.89 36.28
CA ALA A 38 3.98 11.75 34.90
C ALA A 38 5.12 11.99 33.90
N PHE A 39 5.98 12.97 34.19
CA PHE A 39 7.18 13.26 33.40
C PHE A 39 8.13 12.05 33.34
N LEU A 40 8.43 11.47 34.50
CA LEU A 40 9.29 10.28 34.60
C LEU A 40 8.69 9.05 33.92
N ASN A 41 7.38 8.84 34.07
CA ASN A 41 6.70 7.73 33.41
C ASN A 41 6.75 7.84 31.88
N ASN A 42 6.64 9.06 31.34
CA ASN A 42 6.80 9.30 29.91
C ASN A 42 8.20 8.95 29.41
N LEU A 43 9.24 9.41 30.11
CA LEU A 43 10.64 9.04 29.80
C LEU A 43 10.83 7.52 29.84
N ARG A 44 10.26 6.84 30.85
CA ARG A 44 10.38 5.40 31.00
C ARG A 44 9.75 4.64 29.83
N LYS A 45 8.50 4.95 29.48
CA LYS A 45 7.79 4.31 28.35
C LYS A 45 8.58 4.45 27.04
N ARG A 46 9.07 5.66 26.76
CA ARG A 46 9.87 5.95 25.55
C ARG A 46 11.20 5.22 25.55
N TYR A 47 11.89 5.21 26.69
CA TYR A 47 13.18 4.54 26.83
C TYR A 47 13.08 3.02 26.63
N GLN A 48 12.01 2.39 27.11
CA GLN A 48 11.74 0.97 26.91
C GLN A 48 11.59 0.60 25.42
N GLU A 49 11.03 1.50 24.62
CA GLU A 49 10.87 1.35 23.16
C GLU A 49 12.11 1.85 22.37
N ASN A 50 13.24 2.10 23.03
CA ASN A 50 14.49 2.64 22.45
C ASN A 50 14.37 4.06 21.86
N LEU A 51 13.35 4.82 22.26
CA LEU A 51 13.19 6.22 21.87
C LEU A 51 13.86 7.14 22.90
N ILE A 52 15.13 7.44 22.64
CA ILE A 52 15.99 8.18 23.60
C ILE A 52 15.77 9.70 23.60
N TYR A 53 15.10 10.23 22.58
CA TYR A 53 14.93 11.66 22.36
C TYR A 53 13.50 12.10 22.63
N THR A 54 13.31 13.20 23.34
CA THR A 54 11.99 13.78 23.63
C THR A 54 12.08 15.31 23.69
N TYR A 55 11.13 16.04 23.12
CA TYR A 55 11.13 17.50 23.14
C TYR A 55 10.51 18.10 24.40
N ILE A 56 10.96 19.28 24.79
CA ILE A 56 10.23 20.24 25.63
C ILE A 56 10.13 21.53 24.80
N GLY A 57 9.13 21.63 23.92
CA GLY A 57 9.10 22.69 22.90
C GLY A 57 10.32 22.62 22.00
N THR A 58 11.19 23.64 22.04
CA THR A 58 12.44 23.68 21.24
C THR A 58 13.67 23.07 21.93
N LEU A 59 13.53 22.65 23.20
CA LEU A 59 14.59 21.96 23.93
C LEU A 59 14.51 20.45 23.68
N LEU A 60 15.68 19.79 23.57
CA LEU A 60 15.76 18.35 23.39
C LEU A 60 16.27 17.65 24.65
N VAL A 61 15.51 16.69 25.16
CA VAL A 61 15.94 15.76 26.21
C VAL A 61 16.49 14.49 25.56
N SER A 62 17.68 14.05 26.00
CA SER A 62 18.42 12.92 25.45
C SER A 62 18.80 11.94 26.56
N VAL A 63 18.18 10.76 26.60
CA VAL A 63 18.50 9.72 27.60
C VAL A 63 19.54 8.76 27.03
N ASN A 64 20.68 8.56 27.70
CA ASN A 64 21.74 7.70 27.19
C ASN A 64 21.27 6.22 27.04
N PRO A 65 21.33 5.59 25.86
CA PRO A 65 20.90 4.20 25.70
C PRO A 65 21.88 3.16 26.25
N TYR A 66 23.16 3.50 26.48
CA TYR A 66 24.26 2.57 26.76
C TYR A 66 24.42 1.42 25.74
N LYS A 67 23.86 1.58 24.54
CA LYS A 67 24.01 0.70 23.38
C LYS A 67 23.97 1.52 22.10
N GLU A 68 24.52 0.99 21.04
CA GLU A 68 24.39 1.61 19.71
C GLU A 68 22.97 1.43 19.18
N LEU A 69 22.43 2.50 18.59
CA LEU A 69 21.13 2.54 17.94
C LEU A 69 21.33 2.99 16.49
N ASP A 70 20.61 2.39 15.55
CA ASP A 70 20.68 2.70 14.10
C ASP A 70 19.99 4.02 13.71
N ILE A 71 20.10 5.04 14.56
CA ILE A 71 19.46 6.36 14.39
C ILE A 71 20.42 7.42 13.84
N TYR A 72 21.72 7.15 13.81
CA TYR A 72 22.76 8.08 13.35
C TYR A 72 23.30 7.74 11.95
N THR A 73 22.48 7.16 11.09
CA THR A 73 22.87 6.79 9.72
C THR A 73 22.81 7.99 8.78
N VAL A 74 23.53 7.90 7.65
CA VAL A 74 23.48 8.95 6.61
C VAL A 74 22.07 9.13 6.06
N THR A 75 21.29 8.05 5.97
CA THR A 75 19.88 8.09 5.56
C THR A 75 19.04 8.94 6.53
N GLN A 76 19.26 8.80 7.84
CA GLN A 76 18.60 9.64 8.84
C GLN A 76 19.03 11.10 8.71
N MET A 77 20.32 11.39 8.47
CA MET A 77 20.78 12.76 8.22
C MET A 77 20.06 13.40 7.03
N GLN A 78 19.87 12.65 5.93
CA GLN A 78 19.13 13.13 4.75
C GLN A 78 17.63 13.32 5.04
N LEU A 79 17.03 12.45 5.86
CA LEU A 79 15.63 12.54 6.24
C LEU A 79 15.33 13.83 7.02
N TYR A 80 16.20 14.21 7.96
CA TYR A 80 16.01 15.40 8.79
C TYR A 80 16.43 16.71 8.09
N ARG A 81 17.17 16.62 6.96
CA ARG A 81 17.67 17.79 6.24
C ARG A 81 16.54 18.58 5.59
N GLY A 82 16.41 19.85 5.94
CA GLY A 82 15.44 20.75 5.30
C GLY A 82 13.99 20.49 5.71
N VAL A 83 13.77 19.70 6.75
CA VAL A 83 12.45 19.37 7.29
C VAL A 83 12.14 20.29 8.48
N ASN A 84 10.86 20.65 8.70
CA ASN A 84 10.54 21.53 9.81
C ASN A 84 10.60 20.77 11.15
N PHE A 85 10.95 21.48 12.23
CA PHE A 85 11.31 20.91 13.54
C PHE A 85 10.29 19.90 14.13
N PHE A 86 8.99 20.14 13.96
CA PHE A 86 7.91 19.31 14.51
C PHE A 86 7.29 18.32 13.50
N GLU A 87 7.80 18.25 12.27
CA GLU A 87 7.29 17.32 11.24
C GLU A 87 7.80 15.89 11.43
N LEU A 88 8.99 15.73 12.02
CA LEU A 88 9.62 14.44 12.29
C LEU A 88 9.71 14.18 13.80
N PRO A 89 9.85 12.89 14.21
CA PRO A 89 10.04 12.53 15.60
C PRO A 89 11.26 13.23 16.23
N PRO A 90 11.27 13.39 17.56
CA PRO A 90 12.36 14.06 18.25
C PRO A 90 13.72 13.46 17.94
N HIS A 91 14.66 14.29 17.49
CA HIS A 91 16.00 13.85 17.17
C HIS A 91 17.02 14.99 17.29
N LEU A 92 18.27 14.62 17.54
CA LEU A 92 19.40 15.53 17.60
C LEU A 92 19.60 16.33 16.30
N TYR A 93 19.41 15.66 15.16
CA TYR A 93 19.53 16.28 13.84
C TYR A 93 18.47 17.34 13.57
N ALA A 94 17.29 17.27 14.19
CA ALA A 94 16.29 18.33 14.06
C ALA A 94 16.75 19.64 14.70
N ILE A 95 17.42 19.58 15.86
CA ILE A 95 18.03 20.75 16.51
C ILE A 95 19.14 21.33 15.64
N ALA A 96 20.02 20.46 15.12
CA ALA A 96 21.12 20.88 14.26
C ALA A 96 20.62 21.51 12.95
N ASP A 97 19.67 20.87 12.25
CA ASP A 97 19.09 21.41 11.01
C ASP A 97 18.38 22.73 11.24
N ASN A 98 17.60 22.85 12.33
CA ASN A 98 16.90 24.08 12.66
C ASN A 98 17.88 25.22 12.95
N ALA A 99 18.92 25.00 13.77
CA ALA A 99 19.95 26.00 14.03
C ALA A 99 20.66 26.44 12.74
N TYR A 100 21.01 25.49 11.86
CA TYR A 100 21.64 25.79 10.58
C TYR A 100 20.73 26.57 9.63
N ARG A 101 19.46 26.17 9.50
CA ARG A 101 18.49 26.84 8.63
C ARG A 101 18.20 28.26 9.08
N VAL A 102 17.93 28.46 10.37
CA VAL A 102 17.62 29.78 10.92
C VAL A 102 18.84 30.71 10.75
N MET A 103 20.04 30.20 11.02
CA MET A 103 21.29 30.93 10.75
C MET A 103 21.38 31.36 9.28
N CYS A 104 21.11 30.47 8.33
CA CYS A 104 21.17 30.78 6.90
C CYS A 104 20.06 31.75 6.44
N SER A 105 18.86 31.68 7.02
CA SER A 105 17.74 32.54 6.61
C SER A 105 17.75 33.91 7.25
N GLU A 106 18.15 34.00 8.52
CA GLU A 106 18.08 35.23 9.32
C GLU A 106 19.44 35.93 9.47
N TYR A 107 20.53 35.28 9.05
CA TYR A 107 21.92 35.78 9.19
C TYR A 107 22.30 36.10 10.64
N ASN A 108 21.69 35.40 11.59
CA ASN A 108 21.97 35.50 13.02
C ASN A 108 22.93 34.40 13.47
N ASN A 109 23.68 34.68 14.53
CA ASN A 109 24.58 33.71 15.14
C ASN A 109 23.80 32.83 16.12
N HIS A 110 24.08 31.53 16.14
CA HIS A 110 23.42 30.57 17.01
C HIS A 110 24.43 29.88 17.93
N PHE A 111 23.95 29.31 19.03
CA PHE A 111 24.72 28.34 19.79
C PHE A 111 23.84 27.20 20.28
N ILE A 112 24.45 26.02 20.42
CA ILE A 112 23.81 24.83 20.97
C ILE A 112 24.50 24.49 22.29
N LEU A 113 23.77 24.62 23.39
CA LEU A 113 24.22 24.25 24.72
C LEU A 113 23.85 22.80 25.02
N ILE A 114 24.87 21.97 25.27
CA ILE A 114 24.72 20.57 25.66
C ILE A 114 25.08 20.44 27.14
N SER A 115 24.10 20.07 27.95
CA SER A 115 24.23 20.01 29.41
C SER A 115 23.68 18.67 29.93
N GLY A 116 24.11 18.26 31.12
CA GLY A 116 23.83 16.92 31.65
C GLY A 116 24.89 16.47 32.63
N GLU A 117 24.58 15.47 33.45
CA GLU A 117 25.56 14.85 34.37
C GLU A 117 26.72 14.20 33.60
N SER A 118 27.81 13.87 34.31
CA SER A 118 28.88 13.06 33.72
C SER A 118 28.35 11.68 33.27
N ARG A 119 28.82 11.16 32.14
CA ARG A 119 28.28 9.98 31.41
C ARG A 119 26.84 10.10 30.84
N ALA A 120 26.22 11.29 30.85
CA ALA A 120 24.89 11.46 30.23
C ALA A 120 24.89 11.43 28.68
N GLY A 121 26.06 11.49 28.02
CA GLY A 121 26.18 11.44 26.56
C GLY A 121 26.44 12.78 25.85
N LYS A 122 26.84 13.83 26.60
CA LYS A 122 27.08 15.19 26.05
C LYS A 122 28.09 15.21 24.89
N THR A 123 29.26 14.62 25.10
CA THR A 123 30.34 14.59 24.10
C THR A 123 29.93 13.82 22.84
N GLU A 124 29.16 12.73 22.99
CA GLU A 124 28.64 11.99 21.83
C GLU A 124 27.59 12.83 21.08
N ALA A 125 26.71 13.54 21.77
CA ALA A 125 25.78 14.47 21.14
C ALA A 125 26.52 15.59 20.37
N SER A 126 27.55 16.19 20.96
CA SER A 126 28.41 17.19 20.29
C SER A 126 29.04 16.62 19.02
N LYS A 127 29.60 15.41 19.09
CA LYS A 127 30.20 14.70 17.96
C LYS A 127 29.18 14.42 16.85
N LYS A 128 27.97 13.95 17.18
CA LYS A 128 26.92 13.68 16.20
C LYS A 128 26.43 14.95 15.50
N ILE A 129 26.36 16.08 16.20
CA ILE A 129 26.01 17.39 15.59
C ILE A 129 27.11 17.83 14.62
N LEU A 130 28.38 17.74 15.04
CA LEU A 130 29.51 18.04 14.16
C LEU A 130 29.51 17.15 12.91
N GLN A 131 29.24 15.86 13.07
CA GLN A 131 29.09 14.92 11.95
C GLN A 131 27.93 15.27 11.03
N TYR A 132 26.80 15.74 11.58
CA TYR A 132 25.66 16.20 10.79
C TYR A 132 26.08 17.36 9.88
N TYR A 133 26.64 18.44 10.44
CA TYR A 133 27.10 19.59 9.65
C TYR A 133 28.19 19.20 8.64
N ALA A 134 29.08 18.28 9.00
CA ALA A 134 30.11 17.76 8.12
C ALA A 134 29.56 17.03 6.87
N VAL A 135 28.35 16.47 6.93
CA VAL A 135 27.74 15.70 5.83
C VAL A 135 26.68 16.51 5.08
N THR A 136 25.90 17.35 5.77
CA THR A 136 24.75 18.03 5.17
C THR A 136 25.07 19.40 4.58
N CYS A 137 26.10 20.08 5.09
CA CYS A 137 26.48 21.41 4.60
C CYS A 137 27.18 21.31 3.23
N PRO A 138 26.98 22.30 2.34
CA PRO A 138 27.67 22.34 1.05
C PRO A 138 29.19 22.39 1.27
N THR A 139 29.95 21.54 0.58
CA THR A 139 31.41 21.44 0.75
C THR A 139 32.13 21.40 -0.60
N THR A 140 33.21 22.17 -0.74
CA THR A 140 34.26 22.00 -1.79
C THR A 140 35.44 21.21 -1.22
N GLU A 141 36.34 20.69 -2.05
CA GLU A 141 37.50 19.88 -1.60
C GLU A 141 38.35 20.57 -0.53
N GLN A 142 38.59 21.89 -0.65
CA GLN A 142 39.33 22.66 0.36
C GLN A 142 38.59 22.77 1.71
N LEU A 143 37.25 22.78 1.69
CA LEU A 143 36.41 22.83 2.89
C LEU A 143 36.30 21.45 3.57
N GLN A 144 36.57 20.35 2.86
CA GLN A 144 36.67 19.02 3.47
C GLN A 144 37.86 18.94 4.44
N ILE A 145 38.97 19.63 4.16
CA ILE A 145 40.14 19.67 5.04
C ILE A 145 39.80 20.37 6.36
N VAL A 146 39.14 21.54 6.31
CA VAL A 146 38.70 22.28 7.51
C VAL A 146 37.72 21.45 8.34
N ARG A 147 36.80 20.76 7.67
CA ARG A 147 35.86 19.83 8.30
C ARG A 147 36.55 18.67 9.01
N ASP A 148 37.51 18.03 8.35
CA ASP A 148 38.24 16.89 8.91
C ASP A 148 39.13 17.35 10.09
N ARG A 149 39.72 18.55 10.02
CA ARG A 149 40.43 19.19 11.13
C ARG A 149 39.53 19.44 12.33
N LEU A 150 38.32 19.97 12.13
CA LEU A 150 37.33 20.17 13.19
C LEU A 150 37.00 18.85 13.89
N LEU A 151 36.73 17.79 13.12
CA LEU A 151 36.39 16.47 13.67
C LEU A 151 37.57 15.81 14.40
N LEU A 152 38.78 15.89 13.85
CA LEU A 152 39.98 15.25 14.38
C LEU A 152 40.66 16.04 15.52
N SER A 153 40.27 17.29 15.73
CA SER A 153 40.68 18.06 16.91
C SER A 153 40.20 17.42 18.22
N ASN A 154 39.03 16.76 18.21
CA ASN A 154 38.44 16.14 19.40
C ASN A 154 39.35 15.07 20.03
N PRO A 155 39.84 14.04 19.31
CA PRO A 155 40.78 13.06 19.87
C PRO A 155 42.01 13.67 20.56
N VAL A 156 42.55 14.76 20.01
CA VAL A 156 43.71 15.46 20.60
C VAL A 156 43.30 16.15 21.90
N LEU A 157 42.19 16.88 21.90
CA LEU A 157 41.68 17.54 23.09
C LEU A 157 41.24 16.54 24.18
N GLU A 158 40.68 15.40 23.79
CA GLU A 158 40.32 14.32 24.73
C GLU A 158 41.58 13.68 25.34
N ALA A 159 42.64 13.47 24.56
CA ALA A 159 43.88 12.91 25.09
C ALA A 159 44.50 13.80 26.18
N PHE A 160 44.54 15.12 25.97
CA PHE A 160 45.17 16.08 26.89
C PHE A 160 44.21 16.64 27.95
N GLY A 161 42.90 16.60 27.71
CA GLY A 161 41.90 17.25 28.56
C GLY A 161 40.91 16.30 29.25
N ASN A 162 40.89 15.02 28.85
CA ASN A 162 40.03 14.03 29.49
C ASN A 162 40.82 13.06 30.36
N ALA A 163 40.14 12.54 31.38
CA ALA A 163 40.68 11.56 32.30
C ALA A 163 39.59 10.59 32.78
N LYS A 164 40.03 9.47 33.36
CA LYS A 164 39.14 8.52 34.03
C LYS A 164 38.86 8.96 35.47
N THR A 165 37.60 9.16 35.80
CA THR A 165 37.09 9.37 37.15
C THR A 165 36.36 8.12 37.64
N LEU A 166 35.91 8.09 38.90
CA LEU A 166 35.04 7.02 39.40
C LEU A 166 33.76 6.89 38.56
N ARG A 167 33.21 8.04 38.18
CA ARG A 167 31.92 8.17 37.49
C ARG A 167 32.00 8.35 35.98
N ASN A 168 33.16 8.51 35.34
CA ASN A 168 33.32 8.51 33.88
C ASN A 168 34.69 7.98 33.43
N ASP A 169 34.73 7.10 32.42
CA ASP A 169 35.99 6.54 31.95
C ASP A 169 36.74 7.53 31.04
N ASN A 170 35.99 8.37 30.32
CA ASN A 170 36.49 9.44 29.46
C ASN A 170 35.79 10.76 29.83
N SER A 171 36.10 11.28 31.03
CA SER A 171 35.51 12.51 31.55
C SER A 171 36.27 13.72 31.04
N SER A 172 35.60 14.65 30.37
CA SER A 172 36.18 15.97 30.09
C SER A 172 36.40 16.73 31.38
N ARG A 173 37.65 17.15 31.61
CA ARG A 173 38.10 17.94 32.77
C ARG A 173 38.48 19.37 32.36
N PHE A 174 37.84 19.84 31.30
CA PHE A 174 37.85 21.21 30.80
C PHE A 174 36.50 21.48 30.09
N GLY A 175 36.07 22.73 30.07
CA GLY A 175 34.94 23.19 29.27
C GLY A 175 35.40 23.51 27.84
N LYS A 176 34.62 23.10 26.85
CA LYS A 176 34.93 23.30 25.43
C LYS A 176 33.79 24.05 24.76
N TYR A 177 34.09 25.24 24.25
CA TYR A 177 33.21 25.97 23.36
C TYR A 177 33.82 25.98 21.95
N MET A 178 33.07 25.55 20.95
CA MET A 178 33.55 25.46 19.57
C MET A 178 32.63 26.27 18.65
N ASP A 179 33.14 27.36 18.12
CA ASP A 179 32.50 28.11 17.04
C ASP A 179 32.79 27.46 15.70
N ILE A 180 31.73 27.18 14.94
CA ILE A 180 31.82 26.78 13.53
C ILE A 180 31.40 27.98 12.69
N GLN A 181 32.31 28.45 11.84
CA GLN A 181 32.09 29.62 11.00
C GLN A 181 31.55 29.20 9.65
N PHE A 182 30.47 29.87 9.21
CA PHE A 182 29.83 29.63 7.92
C PHE A 182 29.94 30.86 7.03
N ASP A 183 30.12 30.63 5.73
CA ASP A 183 30.01 31.67 4.72
C ASP A 183 28.54 32.00 4.42
N PHE A 184 28.31 33.02 3.58
CA PHE A 184 26.98 33.42 3.14
C PHE A 184 26.24 32.35 2.33
N LYS A 185 26.93 31.30 1.84
CA LYS A 185 26.34 30.16 1.14
C LYS A 185 25.99 29.00 2.09
N GLY A 186 26.34 29.12 3.37
CA GLY A 186 26.15 28.08 4.40
C GLY A 186 27.25 27.01 4.40
N ALA A 187 28.40 27.25 3.77
CA ALA A 187 29.53 26.32 3.78
C ALA A 187 30.39 26.52 5.04
N PRO A 188 30.88 25.45 5.70
CA PRO A 188 31.73 25.58 6.89
C PRO A 188 33.15 25.97 6.46
N VAL A 189 33.56 27.20 6.75
CA VAL A 189 34.80 27.81 6.26
C VAL A 189 35.91 27.90 7.31
N GLY A 190 35.59 27.68 8.58
CA GLY A 190 36.56 27.75 9.66
C GLY A 190 35.93 27.42 11.00
N GLY A 191 36.73 27.53 12.06
CA GLY A 191 36.23 27.42 13.41
C GLY A 191 37.19 27.96 14.45
N HIS A 192 36.70 28.05 15.68
CA HIS A 192 37.47 28.54 16.81
C HIS A 192 37.05 27.79 18.08
N ILE A 193 38.03 27.25 18.80
CA ILE A 193 37.84 26.48 20.02
C ILE A 193 38.32 27.33 21.19
N LEU A 194 37.40 27.63 22.11
CA LEU A 194 37.71 28.21 23.41
C LEU A 194 37.70 27.09 24.46
N SER A 195 38.83 26.92 25.13
CA SER A 195 38.97 26.00 26.26
C SER A 195 38.89 26.77 27.57
N TYR A 196 38.11 26.27 28.52
CA TYR A 196 37.94 26.84 29.85
C TYR A 196 38.29 25.81 30.91
N LEU A 197 38.95 26.24 31.99
CA LEU A 197 39.13 25.43 33.21
C LEU A 197 39.68 24.01 32.98
N ILE A 198 40.89 23.90 32.45
CA ILE A 198 41.61 22.64 32.58
C ILE A 198 41.89 22.37 34.08
N GLU A 199 41.49 21.20 34.58
CA GLU A 199 41.72 20.77 35.96
C GLU A 199 43.22 20.48 36.20
N LYS A 200 44.01 21.55 36.36
CA LYS A 200 45.48 21.46 36.50
C LYS A 200 45.90 20.57 37.68
N SER A 201 45.15 20.59 38.78
CA SER A 201 45.45 19.76 39.97
C SER A 201 45.54 18.27 39.65
N ARG A 202 44.79 17.79 38.65
CA ARG A 202 44.83 16.39 38.20
C ARG A 202 46.21 15.94 37.72
N VAL A 203 47.04 16.86 37.23
CA VAL A 203 48.40 16.56 36.76
C VAL A 203 49.25 16.00 37.90
N VAL A 204 49.09 16.54 39.10
CA VAL A 204 49.94 16.21 40.26
C VAL A 204 49.24 15.33 41.28
N HIS A 205 47.90 15.36 41.33
CA HIS A 205 47.10 14.61 42.29
C HIS A 205 45.91 13.88 41.66
N GLN A 206 45.63 12.65 42.08
CA GLN A 206 44.43 11.90 41.68
C GLN A 206 43.79 11.17 42.86
N ASN A 207 42.46 11.25 42.94
CA ASN A 207 41.69 10.50 43.94
C ASN A 207 41.81 8.99 43.71
N HIS A 208 41.58 8.21 44.77
CA HIS A 208 41.59 6.75 44.70
C HIS A 208 40.58 6.26 43.64
N GLY A 209 41.06 5.41 42.72
CA GLY A 209 40.28 4.91 41.61
C GLY A 209 40.23 5.84 40.39
N GLU A 210 40.92 6.98 40.37
CA GLU A 210 41.00 7.85 39.20
C GLU A 210 42.32 7.71 38.42
N ARG A 211 42.36 8.29 37.22
CA ARG A 211 43.58 8.43 36.41
C ARG A 211 43.95 9.89 36.22
N ASN A 212 45.21 10.10 35.86
CA ASN A 212 45.66 11.34 35.25
C ASN A 212 45.11 11.44 33.80
N PHE A 213 45.47 12.49 33.06
CA PHE A 213 45.06 12.67 31.66
C PHE A 213 45.49 11.51 30.76
N HIS A 214 44.67 11.18 29.76
CA HIS A 214 44.85 9.99 28.92
C HIS A 214 46.19 9.98 28.16
N ILE A 215 46.69 11.15 27.75
CA ILE A 215 47.93 11.28 26.97
C ILE A 215 49.13 10.61 27.65
N PHE A 216 49.23 10.65 28.98
CA PHE A 216 50.35 10.00 29.70
C PHE A 216 50.32 8.47 29.51
N TYR A 217 49.15 7.85 29.62
CA TYR A 217 48.98 6.41 29.47
C TYR A 217 49.11 5.99 28.00
N GLN A 218 48.53 6.77 27.08
CA GLN A 218 48.63 6.57 25.64
C GLN A 218 50.07 6.65 25.14
N LEU A 219 50.87 7.60 25.64
CA LEU A 219 52.29 7.73 25.30
C LEU A 219 53.09 6.51 25.77
N LEU A 220 52.92 6.08 27.02
CA LEU A 220 53.66 4.95 27.60
C LEU A 220 53.33 3.62 26.91
N GLU A 221 52.05 3.31 26.72
CA GLU A 221 51.61 2.04 26.11
C GLU A 221 51.71 2.03 24.58
N GLY A 222 51.46 3.16 23.93
CA GLY A 222 51.38 3.30 22.48
C GLY A 222 52.68 3.73 21.80
N GLY A 223 53.54 4.50 22.47
CA GLY A 223 54.78 5.05 21.90
C GLY A 223 55.81 3.98 21.56
N ASP A 224 56.49 4.09 20.42
CA ASP A 224 57.51 3.13 20.00
C ASP A 224 58.72 3.14 20.94
N LYS A 225 59.48 2.04 20.96
CA LYS A 225 60.62 1.88 21.89
C LYS A 225 61.66 2.99 21.74
N ASP A 226 61.93 3.42 20.50
CA ASP A 226 62.90 4.48 20.20
C ASP A 226 62.43 5.83 20.74
N LEU A 227 61.13 6.14 20.60
CA LEU A 227 60.52 7.36 21.14
C LEU A 227 60.59 7.38 22.67
N LEU A 228 60.22 6.26 23.32
CA LEU A 228 60.29 6.16 24.79
C LEU A 228 61.72 6.30 25.30
N CYS A 229 62.69 5.67 24.63
CA CYS A 229 64.11 5.79 24.96
C CYS A 229 64.62 7.23 24.80
N TRP A 230 64.21 7.93 23.75
CA TRP A 230 64.57 9.33 23.53
C TRP A 230 64.02 10.25 24.63
N LEU A 231 62.79 9.97 25.08
CA LEU A 231 62.10 10.67 26.16
C LEU A 231 62.58 10.30 27.57
N GLY A 232 63.42 9.26 27.72
CA GLY A 232 63.81 8.74 29.03
C GLY A 232 62.69 8.00 29.77
N LEU A 233 61.68 7.55 29.04
CA LEU A 233 60.50 6.89 29.60
C LEU A 233 60.58 5.36 29.50
N GLU A 234 59.99 4.68 30.47
CA GLU A 234 59.82 3.23 30.48
C GLU A 234 58.33 2.87 30.35
N ARG A 235 58.03 1.79 29.62
CA ARG A 235 56.65 1.29 29.44
C ARG A 235 56.12 0.61 30.72
N ASN A 236 56.05 1.36 31.81
CA ASN A 236 55.45 0.97 33.08
C ASN A 236 54.94 2.21 33.83
N PRO A 237 53.61 2.45 33.86
CA PRO A 237 53.03 3.58 34.59
C PRO A 237 53.36 3.58 36.10
N GLN A 238 53.69 2.43 36.68
CA GLN A 238 54.00 2.31 38.12
C GLN A 238 55.29 3.03 38.53
N LYS A 239 56.15 3.38 37.57
CA LYS A 239 57.42 4.09 37.81
C LYS A 239 57.25 5.60 38.00
N TYR A 240 56.06 6.15 37.79
CA TYR A 240 55.83 7.60 37.80
C TYR A 240 54.87 7.98 38.92
N ALA A 241 55.32 8.81 39.86
CA ALA A 241 54.54 9.23 41.03
C ALA A 241 53.20 9.86 40.64
N TYR A 242 53.16 10.66 39.58
CA TYR A 242 51.94 11.31 39.09
C TYR A 242 50.93 10.37 38.39
N LEU A 243 51.24 9.08 38.22
CA LEU A 243 50.34 8.10 37.59
C LEU A 243 49.84 7.03 38.57
N ILE A 244 50.45 6.89 39.75
CA ILE A 244 50.18 5.80 40.70
C ILE A 244 49.24 6.18 41.85
N GLN A 245 49.05 7.47 42.13
CA GLN A 245 48.29 7.93 43.31
C GLN A 245 46.85 7.43 43.30
N GLY A 246 46.21 7.44 42.13
CA GLY A 246 44.85 6.90 41.95
C GLY A 246 44.75 5.37 41.94
N ARG A 247 45.86 4.63 42.04
CA ARG A 247 45.93 3.15 42.03
C ARG A 247 45.18 2.48 40.87
N CYS A 248 45.08 3.15 39.72
CA CYS A 248 44.28 2.69 38.58
C CYS A 248 45.05 2.83 37.26
N ALA A 249 46.09 2.03 37.04
CA ALA A 249 46.91 2.14 35.83
C ALA A 249 46.22 1.60 34.56
N LYS A 250 45.46 0.49 34.66
CA LYS A 250 44.76 -0.14 33.54
C LYS A 250 43.24 -0.07 33.71
N VAL A 251 42.55 0.25 32.63
CA VAL A 251 41.09 0.33 32.56
C VAL A 251 40.61 -0.59 31.43
N PHE A 252 39.74 -1.56 31.72
CA PHE A 252 39.32 -2.58 30.76
C PHE A 252 38.58 -2.00 29.54
N SER A 253 37.85 -0.89 29.72
CA SER A 253 37.07 -0.23 28.68
C SER A 253 37.90 0.66 27.73
N ILE A 254 39.17 0.93 28.03
CA ILE A 254 40.01 1.87 27.26
C ILE A 254 41.18 1.12 26.64
N ASN A 255 41.44 1.39 25.35
CA ASN A 255 42.59 0.84 24.65
C ASN A 255 43.58 1.95 24.32
N ASP A 256 44.40 2.30 25.32
CA ASP A 256 45.36 3.42 25.24
C ASP A 256 46.31 3.29 24.02
N LYS A 257 46.63 2.05 23.58
CA LYS A 257 47.45 1.80 22.38
C LYS A 257 46.74 2.13 21.07
N ASN A 258 45.44 1.84 20.97
CA ASN A 258 44.66 2.19 19.79
C ASN A 258 44.37 3.70 19.75
N ASP A 259 44.05 4.28 20.90
CA ASP A 259 43.78 5.71 21.03
C ASP A 259 45.03 6.54 20.69
N TRP A 260 46.22 6.07 21.08
CA TRP A 260 47.49 6.65 20.64
C TRP A 260 47.62 6.74 19.11
N LYS A 261 47.20 5.69 18.37
CA LYS A 261 47.23 5.73 16.89
C LYS A 261 46.28 6.79 16.33
N ILE A 262 45.12 6.96 16.94
CA ILE A 262 44.14 7.97 16.55
C ILE A 262 44.71 9.38 16.80
N VAL A 263 45.31 9.62 17.96
CA VAL A 263 45.96 10.89 18.31
C VAL A 263 47.12 11.20 17.36
N ARG A 264 47.99 10.23 17.07
CA ARG A 264 49.09 10.38 16.09
C ARG A 264 48.57 10.71 14.69
N LYS A 265 47.49 10.06 14.24
CA LYS A 265 46.85 10.38 12.96
C LYS A 265 46.25 11.78 12.98
N ALA A 266 45.64 12.21 14.08
CA ALA A 266 45.07 13.55 14.20
C ALA A 266 46.14 14.65 14.08
N PHE A 267 47.31 14.50 14.72
CA PHE A 267 48.41 15.45 14.59
C PHE A 267 48.85 15.67 13.12
N SER A 268 48.87 14.61 12.31
CA SER A 268 49.24 14.71 10.89
C SER A 268 48.28 15.54 10.04
N ILE A 269 47.03 15.74 10.51
CA ILE A 269 45.98 16.47 9.76
C ILE A 269 45.82 17.91 10.26
N ILE A 270 46.16 18.19 11.53
CA ILE A 270 46.01 19.50 12.18
C ILE A 270 47.28 20.39 12.04
N ASP A 271 48.05 20.22 10.96
CA ASP A 271 49.26 21.00 10.64
C ASP A 271 50.32 21.05 11.78
N PHE A 272 50.46 19.98 12.57
CA PHE A 272 51.57 19.86 13.52
C PHE A 272 52.83 19.39 12.80
N THR A 273 53.95 20.10 13.01
CA THR A 273 55.24 19.67 12.48
C THR A 273 55.85 18.58 13.35
N GLU A 274 56.76 17.76 12.81
CA GLU A 274 57.44 16.73 13.62
C GLU A 274 58.18 17.34 14.82
N LYS A 275 58.78 18.54 14.65
CA LYS A 275 59.41 19.28 15.75
C LYS A 275 58.42 19.73 16.82
N ASP A 276 57.21 20.17 16.42
CA ASP A 276 56.15 20.50 17.39
C ASP A 276 55.79 19.26 18.22
N ILE A 277 55.67 18.11 17.57
CA ILE A 277 55.33 16.82 18.21
C ILE A 277 56.45 16.37 19.16
N GLU A 278 57.72 16.48 18.75
CA GLU A 278 58.88 16.17 19.58
C GLU A 278 58.93 17.05 20.84
N HIS A 279 58.79 18.36 20.67
CA HIS A 279 58.76 19.31 21.79
C HIS A 279 57.57 19.05 22.72
N LEU A 280 56.39 18.75 22.18
CA LEU A 280 55.18 18.48 22.93
C LEU A 280 55.32 17.22 23.79
N PHE A 281 55.79 16.12 23.21
CA PHE A 281 56.02 14.89 23.96
C PHE A 281 57.20 15.01 24.93
N GLY A 282 58.21 15.82 24.61
CA GLY A 282 59.26 16.20 25.54
C GLY A 282 58.70 16.90 26.79
N ILE A 283 57.71 17.77 26.64
CA ILE A 283 57.02 18.41 27.76
C ILE A 283 56.23 17.39 28.59
N VAL A 284 55.44 16.51 27.94
CA VAL A 284 54.66 15.46 28.62
C VAL A 284 55.58 14.53 29.43
N ALA A 285 56.71 14.12 28.86
CA ALA A 285 57.73 13.33 29.55
C ALA A 285 58.37 14.10 30.71
N SER A 286 58.67 15.39 30.53
CA SER A 286 59.24 16.24 31.58
C SER A 286 58.32 16.36 32.79
N VAL A 287 57.00 16.42 32.58
CA VAL A 287 56.00 16.43 33.67
C VAL A 287 56.04 15.11 34.47
N LEU A 288 56.18 13.96 33.80
CA LEU A 288 56.33 12.67 34.48
C LEU A 288 57.63 12.57 35.28
N HIS A 289 58.75 13.07 34.73
CA HIS A 289 60.03 13.12 35.43
C HIS A 289 60.00 14.09 36.63
N LEU A 290 59.31 15.23 36.50
CA LEU A 290 59.15 16.20 37.59
C LEU A 290 58.53 15.55 38.82
N GLY A 291 57.48 14.75 38.67
CA GLY A 291 56.82 14.08 39.79
C GLY A 291 57.69 13.08 40.55
N ASN A 292 58.76 12.59 39.92
CA ASN A 292 59.70 11.65 40.54
C ASN A 292 60.84 12.36 41.30
N ILE A 293 60.94 13.69 41.25
CA ILE A 293 61.90 14.44 42.07
C ILE A 293 61.50 14.30 43.55
N GLN A 294 62.48 13.88 44.36
CA GLN A 294 62.39 13.76 45.80
C GLN A 294 63.36 14.75 46.44
N PHE A 295 62.90 15.39 47.51
CA PHE A 295 63.69 16.34 48.30
C PHE A 295 64.03 15.72 49.66
N GLU A 296 65.21 16.05 50.17
CA GLU A 296 65.69 15.72 51.52
C GLU A 296 66.04 17.02 52.25
N GLU A 297 66.04 16.99 53.58
CA GLU A 297 66.48 18.12 54.41
C GLU A 297 68.01 18.09 54.57
N ASP A 298 68.66 19.20 54.28
CA ASP A 298 70.05 19.45 54.68
C ASP A 298 70.11 19.78 56.19
N SER A 299 71.32 19.78 56.74
CA SER A 299 71.73 20.16 58.10
C SER A 299 71.06 21.42 58.66
N ASN A 300 70.67 22.36 57.78
CA ASN A 300 70.06 23.65 58.11
C ASN A 300 68.52 23.68 57.88
N GLY A 301 67.89 22.54 57.59
CA GLY A 301 66.45 22.44 57.29
C GLY A 301 66.07 22.90 55.87
N HIS A 302 67.05 23.06 54.98
CA HIS A 302 66.83 23.47 53.58
C HIS A 302 66.61 22.25 52.67
N ALA A 303 65.79 22.41 51.63
CA ALA A 303 65.53 21.35 50.66
C ALA A 303 66.71 21.13 49.70
N ILE A 304 67.16 19.88 49.61
CA ILE A 304 68.14 19.40 48.61
C ILE A 304 67.54 18.27 47.79
N ILE A 305 67.96 18.13 46.53
CA ILE A 305 67.45 17.07 45.64
C ILE A 305 68.22 15.77 45.90
N ARG A 306 67.50 14.69 46.23
CA ARG A 306 68.08 13.38 46.55
C ARG A 306 68.78 12.72 45.35
N ASP A 307 68.10 12.69 44.19
CA ASP A 307 68.61 12.06 42.97
C ASP A 307 68.52 13.02 41.78
N GLY A 308 69.68 13.33 41.19
CA GLY A 308 69.81 14.18 40.02
C GLY A 308 69.52 13.49 38.67
N THR A 309 69.15 12.21 38.62
CA THR A 309 68.82 11.57 37.34
C THR A 309 67.61 12.21 36.66
N GLN A 310 66.55 12.48 37.43
CA GLN A 310 65.30 13.02 36.88
C GLN A 310 65.48 14.44 36.36
N ILE A 311 66.22 15.28 37.10
CA ILE A 311 66.45 16.68 36.71
C ILE A 311 67.33 16.82 35.46
N LYS A 312 68.24 15.85 35.21
CA LYS A 312 69.00 15.77 33.95
C LYS A 312 68.09 15.52 32.75
N TRP A 313 67.10 14.62 32.88
CA TRP A 313 66.11 14.39 31.83
C TRP A 313 65.26 15.63 31.57
N ILE A 314 64.77 16.29 32.61
CA ILE A 314 63.97 17.52 32.48
C ILE A 314 64.80 18.63 31.81
N SER A 315 66.05 18.82 32.22
CA SER A 315 66.98 19.78 31.60
C SER A 315 67.20 19.48 30.10
N LYS A 316 67.35 18.21 29.72
CA LYS A 316 67.47 17.79 28.31
C LYS A 316 66.20 18.07 27.50
N LEU A 317 65.04 17.69 28.02
CA LEU A 317 63.76 17.72 27.29
C LEU A 317 63.15 19.14 27.19
N LEU A 318 63.24 19.93 28.26
CA LEU A 318 62.85 21.34 28.24
C LEU A 318 63.98 22.23 27.72
N GLY A 319 65.20 21.72 27.56
CA GLY A 319 66.34 22.53 27.13
C GLY A 319 66.65 23.68 28.10
N ALA A 320 66.48 23.45 29.40
CA ALA A 320 66.79 24.38 30.47
C ALA A 320 68.18 24.07 31.08
N HIS A 321 68.89 25.07 31.60
CA HIS A 321 70.20 24.85 32.21
C HIS A 321 70.06 24.10 33.55
N LEU A 322 70.79 22.99 33.72
CA LEU A 322 70.64 22.06 34.84
C LEU A 322 70.80 22.74 36.21
N SER A 323 71.86 23.53 36.40
CA SER A 323 72.14 24.20 37.67
C SER A 323 71.07 25.22 38.06
N ILE A 324 70.59 25.99 37.08
CA ILE A 324 69.60 27.06 37.31
C ILE A 324 68.23 26.43 37.62
N LEU A 325 67.88 25.33 36.93
CA LEU A 325 66.65 24.59 37.22
C LEU A 325 66.68 23.97 38.64
N GLN A 326 67.83 23.44 39.06
CA GLN A 326 68.00 22.89 40.41
C GLN A 326 67.85 23.99 41.47
N GLU A 327 68.55 25.11 41.29
CA GLU A 327 68.47 26.25 42.20
C GLU A 327 67.05 26.82 42.27
N ALA A 328 66.34 26.93 41.15
CA ALA A 328 64.98 27.45 41.11
C ALA A 328 63.94 26.53 41.78
N LEU A 329 64.22 25.23 41.93
CA LEU A 329 63.37 24.28 42.65
C LEU A 329 63.66 24.27 44.16
N THR A 330 64.85 24.67 44.59
CA THR A 330 65.25 24.66 46.01
C THR A 330 65.32 26.06 46.64
N HIS A 331 65.31 27.14 45.85
CA HIS A 331 65.37 28.52 46.32
C HIS A 331 64.27 29.38 45.68
N ARG A 332 63.72 30.32 46.46
CA ARG A 332 62.85 31.40 45.97
C ARG A 332 63.60 32.73 45.99
N LYS A 333 63.41 33.54 44.96
CA LYS A 333 63.90 34.93 44.93
C LYS A 333 62.82 35.83 45.48
N ILE A 334 63.20 36.63 46.46
CA ILE A 334 62.37 37.62 47.11
C ILE A 334 62.93 38.98 46.71
N GLU A 335 62.12 39.78 46.04
CA GLU A 335 62.43 41.17 45.71
C GLU A 335 61.83 42.09 46.77
N ALA A 336 62.69 42.80 47.51
CA ALA A 336 62.28 43.76 48.52
C ALA A 336 62.78 45.16 48.14
N ARG A 337 61.87 46.01 47.63
CA ARG A 337 62.00 47.44 47.28
C ARG A 337 63.11 47.85 46.29
N SER A 338 64.22 47.10 46.19
CA SER A 338 65.32 47.27 45.23
C SER A 338 66.42 46.18 45.33
N GLU A 339 66.38 45.28 46.32
CA GLU A 339 67.34 44.16 46.44
C GLU A 339 66.69 42.82 46.08
N GLU A 340 67.42 41.98 45.36
CA GLU A 340 67.04 40.60 45.01
C GLU A 340 67.76 39.64 45.96
N VAL A 341 67.01 38.95 46.83
CA VAL A 341 67.58 37.97 47.77
C VAL A 341 67.07 36.57 47.44
N LEU A 342 67.98 35.62 47.27
CA LEU A 342 67.66 34.20 47.14
C LEU A 342 67.54 33.57 48.53
N SER A 343 66.36 33.06 48.84
CA SER A 343 66.01 32.41 50.10
C SER A 343 65.79 30.91 49.84
N PRO A 344 66.46 30.01 50.59
CA PRO A 344 66.24 28.58 50.46
C PRO A 344 64.82 28.18 50.88
N LEU A 345 64.28 27.15 50.24
CA LEU A 345 62.98 26.56 50.54
C LEU A 345 63.15 25.41 51.53
N ASN A 346 62.13 25.14 52.35
CA ASN A 346 62.02 23.88 53.08
C ASN A 346 61.49 22.77 52.15
N VAL A 347 61.47 21.52 52.63
CA VAL A 347 61.07 20.36 51.81
C VAL A 347 59.63 20.48 51.32
N ASP A 348 58.70 20.90 52.17
CA ASP A 348 57.29 21.06 51.79
C ASP A 348 57.13 22.11 50.68
N LEU A 349 57.74 23.29 50.84
CA LEU A 349 57.72 24.35 49.81
C LEU A 349 58.41 23.93 48.51
N ALA A 350 59.43 23.07 48.57
CA ALA A 350 60.08 22.52 47.38
C ALA A 350 59.16 21.52 46.64
N PHE A 351 58.42 20.67 47.36
CA PHE A 351 57.37 19.84 46.76
C PHE A 351 56.26 20.69 46.13
N TYR A 352 55.82 21.74 46.82
CA TYR A 352 54.85 22.69 46.26
C TYR A 352 55.38 23.39 45.00
N ALA A 353 56.64 23.81 44.99
CA ALA A 353 57.29 24.43 43.84
C ALA A 353 57.32 23.48 42.63
N ARG A 354 57.72 22.22 42.85
CA ARG A 354 57.73 21.16 41.83
C ARG A 354 56.34 20.96 41.22
N ASP A 355 55.32 20.86 42.06
CA ASP A 355 53.95 20.61 41.64
C ASP A 355 53.37 21.83 40.90
N ALA A 356 53.67 23.04 41.38
CA ALA A 356 53.29 24.28 40.70
C ALA A 356 53.88 24.37 39.29
N VAL A 357 55.16 23.98 39.11
CA VAL A 357 55.80 23.93 37.79
C VAL A 357 55.14 22.90 36.88
N ALA A 358 54.88 21.69 37.39
CA ALA A 358 54.22 20.65 36.62
C ALA A 358 52.82 21.09 36.14
N LYS A 359 52.02 21.68 37.04
CA LYS A 359 50.70 22.26 36.74
C LYS A 359 50.78 23.39 35.71
N ALA A 360 51.73 24.31 35.89
CA ALA A 360 51.89 25.48 35.02
C ALA A 360 52.34 25.08 33.61
N ILE A 361 53.34 24.22 33.48
CA ILE A 361 53.83 23.73 32.19
C ILE A 361 52.71 23.00 31.45
N TYR A 362 52.03 22.05 32.09
CA TYR A 362 50.95 21.30 31.45
C TYR A 362 49.77 22.20 31.06
N GLY A 363 49.33 23.07 31.98
CA GLY A 363 48.22 23.98 31.75
C GLY A 363 48.47 24.95 30.60
N ARG A 364 49.66 25.57 30.54
CA ARG A 364 50.00 26.48 29.42
C ARG A 364 50.22 25.73 28.10
N THR A 365 50.81 24.53 28.15
CA THR A 365 50.96 23.67 26.96
C THR A 365 49.60 23.28 26.38
N PHE A 366 48.61 23.00 27.23
CA PHE A 366 47.24 22.76 26.79
C PHE A 366 46.62 23.99 26.10
N THR A 367 46.80 25.19 26.67
CA THR A 367 46.37 26.44 26.02
C THR A 367 47.06 26.66 24.68
N TRP A 368 48.38 26.41 24.60
CA TRP A 368 49.13 26.49 23.33
C TRP A 368 48.62 25.47 22.31
N LEU A 369 48.33 24.24 22.74
CA LEU A 369 47.77 23.19 21.89
C LEU A 369 46.45 23.63 21.26
N VAL A 370 45.55 24.21 22.07
CA VAL A 370 44.27 24.77 21.60
C VAL A 370 44.51 25.92 20.62
N ASN A 371 45.44 26.84 20.91
CA ASN A 371 45.78 27.95 20.01
C ASN A 371 46.39 27.47 18.68
N LYS A 372 47.22 26.43 18.70
CA LYS A 372 47.79 25.80 17.50
C LYS A 372 46.69 25.17 16.63
N ILE A 373 45.74 24.46 17.25
CA ILE A 373 44.56 23.93 16.57
C ILE A 373 43.74 25.08 15.96
N ASN A 374 43.48 26.16 16.72
CA ASN A 374 42.78 27.34 16.22
C ASN A 374 43.50 27.99 15.04
N GLY A 375 44.83 28.04 15.04
CA GLY A 375 45.62 28.51 13.89
C GLY A 375 45.39 27.68 12.63
N SER A 376 45.21 26.37 12.75
CA SER A 376 44.89 25.48 11.62
C SER A 376 43.42 25.55 11.17
N LEU A 377 42.52 25.94 12.07
CA LEU A 377 41.08 26.13 11.82
C LEU A 377 40.72 27.55 11.37
N ALA A 378 41.63 28.51 11.53
CA ALA A 378 41.41 29.91 11.22
C ALA A 378 41.13 30.10 9.73
N ASN A 379 39.98 30.71 9.44
CA ASN A 379 39.65 31.08 8.08
C ASN A 379 40.46 32.33 7.66
N LYS A 380 41.04 32.28 6.45
CA LYS A 380 41.86 33.35 5.87
C LYS A 380 41.03 34.47 5.21
N ASP A 381 39.74 34.26 4.95
CA ASP A 381 38.86 35.25 4.35
C ASP A 381 38.26 36.21 5.40
N SER A 382 38.21 37.50 5.09
CA SER A 382 37.74 38.58 5.98
C SER A 382 36.25 38.93 5.86
N THR A 383 35.48 38.16 5.08
CA THR A 383 34.05 38.42 4.83
C THR A 383 33.19 38.24 6.08
N ARG A 384 32.00 38.86 6.09
CA ARG A 384 31.01 38.74 7.16
C ARG A 384 30.53 37.27 7.26
N LYS A 385 30.62 36.70 8.46
CA LYS A 385 30.34 35.28 8.72
C LYS A 385 29.23 35.13 9.75
N THR A 386 28.48 34.05 9.62
CA THR A 386 27.59 33.56 10.67
C THR A 386 28.26 32.43 11.41
N VAL A 387 27.87 32.21 12.66
CA VAL A 387 28.52 31.25 13.55
C VAL A 387 27.48 30.36 14.23
N ILE A 388 27.78 29.06 14.31
CA ILE A 388 27.10 28.13 15.21
C ILE A 388 28.10 27.68 16.27
N GLY A 389 27.90 28.14 17.50
CA GLY A 389 28.67 27.72 18.67
C GLY A 389 28.16 26.38 19.23
N LEU A 390 29.06 25.49 19.62
CA LEU A 390 28.74 24.28 20.37
C LEU A 390 29.40 24.37 21.74
N LEU A 391 28.59 24.38 22.79
CA LEU A 391 29.07 24.44 24.17
C LEU A 391 28.93 23.06 24.82
N ASP A 392 30.08 22.40 25.05
CA ASP A 392 30.21 21.16 25.80
C ASP A 392 30.95 21.44 27.11
N ILE A 393 30.19 21.56 28.19
CA ILE A 393 30.70 21.84 29.55
C ILE A 393 30.64 20.59 30.41
N TYR A 394 31.44 20.55 31.47
CA TYR A 394 31.26 19.57 32.54
C TYR A 394 29.86 19.71 33.16
N GLY A 395 29.30 18.58 33.60
CA GLY A 395 28.01 18.57 34.29
C GLY A 395 28.14 19.05 35.73
N PHE A 396 27.00 19.27 36.39
CA PHE A 396 26.95 19.43 37.84
C PHE A 396 27.54 18.18 38.53
N GLU A 397 28.45 18.36 39.49
CA GLU A 397 29.15 17.26 40.17
C GLU A 397 28.85 17.26 41.68
N VAL A 398 28.38 16.12 42.18
CA VAL A 398 28.21 15.85 43.61
C VAL A 398 28.89 14.54 43.93
N LEU A 399 30.10 14.60 44.48
CA LEU A 399 30.92 13.46 44.91
C LEU A 399 30.80 13.27 46.43
N ASP A 400 31.36 12.15 46.93
CA ASP A 400 31.42 11.87 48.36
C ASP A 400 32.28 12.92 49.11
N THR A 401 33.37 13.37 48.46
CA THR A 401 34.21 14.48 48.92
C THR A 401 34.35 15.51 47.80
N ASN A 402 33.72 16.67 47.95
CA ASN A 402 33.83 17.77 46.98
C ASN A 402 34.89 18.77 47.42
N SER A 403 35.73 19.23 46.50
CA SER A 403 36.77 20.22 46.78
C SER A 403 36.61 21.47 45.90
N PHE A 404 37.65 22.31 45.82
CA PHE A 404 37.67 23.56 45.07
C PHE A 404 37.28 23.37 43.59
N GLU A 405 37.69 22.26 42.97
CA GLU A 405 37.38 21.95 41.58
C GLU A 405 35.87 21.79 41.36
N GLN A 406 35.18 21.04 42.22
CA GLN A 406 33.72 20.88 42.17
C GLN A 406 33.02 22.20 42.43
N PHE A 407 33.54 23.04 43.34
CA PHE A 407 32.99 24.37 43.59
C PHE A 407 33.01 25.23 42.32
N CYS A 408 34.13 25.27 41.59
CA CYS A 408 34.21 25.98 40.32
C CYS A 408 33.25 25.40 39.26
N ILE A 409 33.20 24.07 39.15
CA ILE A 409 32.34 23.35 38.21
C ILE A 409 30.85 23.68 38.45
N ASN A 410 30.42 23.61 39.71
CA ASN A 410 29.04 23.85 40.10
C ASN A 410 28.65 25.32 39.96
N TYR A 411 29.56 26.26 40.26
CA TYR A 411 29.36 27.69 40.01
C TYR A 411 29.14 28.00 38.52
N CYS A 412 29.92 27.41 37.60
CA CYS A 412 29.68 27.59 36.16
C CYS A 412 28.32 27.03 35.73
N ASN A 413 27.92 25.86 36.23
CA ASN A 413 26.59 25.31 35.94
C ASN A 413 25.46 26.20 36.48
N GLU A 414 25.61 26.76 37.68
CA GLU A 414 24.67 27.72 38.27
C GLU A 414 24.49 28.95 37.36
N LYS A 415 25.62 29.50 36.89
CA LYS A 415 25.64 30.67 36.00
C LYS A 415 25.03 30.41 34.64
N LEU A 416 25.32 29.27 34.03
CA LEU A 416 24.74 28.89 32.74
C LEU A 416 23.24 28.58 32.85
N GLN A 417 22.79 28.05 33.99
CA GLN A 417 21.37 27.89 34.26
C GLN A 417 20.67 29.24 34.46
N GLN A 418 21.30 30.20 35.14
CA GLN A 418 20.77 31.55 35.28
C GLN A 418 20.58 32.20 33.90
N LEU A 419 21.63 32.17 33.08
CA LEU A 419 21.64 32.69 31.72
C LEU A 419 20.51 32.09 30.86
N LEU A 420 20.37 30.76 30.92
CA LEU A 420 19.34 30.02 30.21
C LEU A 420 17.93 30.48 30.55
N ILE A 421 17.63 30.58 31.85
CA ILE A 421 16.30 30.97 32.34
C ILE A 421 16.02 32.41 31.90
N GLU A 422 16.99 33.30 32.08
CA GLU A 422 16.89 34.71 31.69
C GLU A 422 16.67 34.87 30.19
N MET A 423 17.49 34.23 29.35
CA MET A 423 17.34 34.28 27.88
C MET A 423 16.01 33.69 27.42
N THR A 424 15.58 32.55 27.99
CA THR A 424 14.32 31.90 27.59
C THR A 424 13.12 32.75 27.97
N LEU A 425 13.09 33.30 29.18
CA LEU A 425 11.98 34.14 29.65
C LEU A 425 11.95 35.48 28.92
N LYS A 426 13.09 36.14 28.78
CA LYS A 426 13.21 37.43 28.10
C LYS A 426 12.79 37.33 26.63
N ALA A 427 13.26 36.31 25.91
CA ALA A 427 12.88 36.11 24.51
C ALA A 427 11.38 35.82 24.34
N GLU A 428 10.73 35.11 25.27
CA GLU A 428 9.27 34.91 25.23
C GLU A 428 8.51 36.20 25.55
N GLN A 429 8.97 36.99 26.52
CA GLN A 429 8.37 38.26 26.90
C GLN A 429 8.42 39.28 25.75
N GLU A 430 9.60 39.48 25.17
CA GLU A 430 9.81 40.42 24.05
C GLU A 430 8.95 40.04 22.84
N GLU A 431 8.87 38.75 22.51
CA GLU A 431 8.04 38.26 21.41
C GLU A 431 6.54 38.53 21.67
N TYR A 432 6.06 38.34 22.90
CA TYR A 432 4.63 38.55 23.22
C TYR A 432 4.30 40.04 23.21
N GLU A 433 5.22 40.89 23.69
CA GLU A 433 5.09 42.33 23.61
C GLU A 433 5.03 42.82 22.15
N VAL A 434 5.96 42.35 21.31
CA VAL A 434 5.99 42.68 19.87
C VAL A 434 4.71 42.23 19.16
N GLU A 435 4.19 41.05 19.51
CA GLU A 435 2.98 40.48 18.90
C GLU A 435 1.68 40.93 19.56
N GLY A 436 1.75 41.73 20.64
CA GLY A 436 0.58 42.28 21.34
C GLY A 436 -0.22 41.25 22.14
N ILE A 437 0.44 40.24 22.69
CA ILE A 437 -0.14 39.16 23.49
C ILE A 437 0.09 39.45 24.98
N GLU A 438 -0.92 39.22 25.81
CA GLU A 438 -0.82 39.39 27.26
C GLU A 438 0.17 38.40 27.89
N TRP A 439 1.10 38.90 28.68
CA TRP A 439 2.08 38.10 29.42
C TRP A 439 1.53 37.69 30.80
N GLU A 440 1.44 36.39 31.04
CA GLU A 440 1.15 35.83 32.36
C GLU A 440 2.47 35.55 33.10
N PRO A 441 2.71 36.16 34.29
CA PRO A 441 3.96 35.95 35.03
C PRO A 441 4.06 34.52 35.55
N ILE A 442 5.14 33.84 35.16
CA ILE A 442 5.37 32.42 35.46
C ILE A 442 6.25 32.32 36.71
N PRO A 443 5.81 31.64 37.79
CA PRO A 443 6.65 31.43 38.96
C PRO A 443 7.80 30.48 38.62
N TYR A 444 9.04 30.96 38.78
CA TYR A 444 10.26 30.16 38.59
C TYR A 444 11.23 30.37 39.75
N PHE A 445 12.11 29.39 39.98
CA PHE A 445 13.17 29.51 40.98
C PHE A 445 14.27 30.44 40.47
N ASN A 446 14.47 31.58 41.14
CA ASN A 446 15.50 32.53 40.77
C ASN A 446 16.84 32.15 41.42
N ASN A 447 17.70 31.49 40.65
CA ASN A 447 19.02 31.06 41.10
C ASN A 447 20.08 32.18 41.14
N LYS A 448 19.73 33.41 40.77
CA LYS A 448 20.62 34.57 40.86
C LYS A 448 21.15 34.79 42.28
N ILE A 449 20.34 34.49 43.30
CA ILE A 449 20.75 34.60 44.72
C ILE A 449 21.95 33.72 45.06
N ILE A 450 22.06 32.53 44.45
CA ILE A 450 23.17 31.60 44.64
C ILE A 450 24.39 32.07 43.84
N CYS A 451 24.18 32.57 42.64
CA CYS A 451 25.23 33.20 41.85
C CYS A 451 25.86 34.39 42.57
N ASP A 452 25.04 35.29 43.13
CA ASP A 452 25.47 36.47 43.87
C ASP A 452 26.24 36.07 45.13
N LEU A 453 25.77 35.05 45.87
CA LEU A 453 26.49 34.47 47.01
C LEU A 453 27.94 34.08 46.67
N VAL A 454 28.17 33.53 45.48
CA VAL A 454 29.50 33.09 45.05
C VAL A 454 30.35 34.23 44.52
N GLU A 455 29.78 35.09 43.67
CA GLU A 455 30.56 36.04 42.85
C GLU A 455 30.53 37.50 43.32
N GLN A 456 29.63 37.89 44.22
CA GLN A 456 29.39 39.29 44.56
C GLN A 456 30.69 39.97 44.97
N LYS A 457 30.95 41.16 44.40
CA LYS A 457 32.18 41.91 44.70
C LYS A 457 32.25 42.23 46.20
N HIS A 458 33.39 41.93 46.83
CA HIS A 458 33.71 42.20 48.25
C HIS A 458 32.92 41.38 49.30
N LYS A 459 31.87 40.66 48.90
CA LYS A 459 31.01 39.89 49.81
C LYS A 459 30.85 38.41 49.44
N GLY A 460 31.09 38.04 48.18
CA GLY A 460 30.94 36.67 47.72
C GLY A 460 32.09 35.77 48.14
N ILE A 461 31.85 34.46 48.11
CA ILE A 461 32.81 33.42 48.53
C ILE A 461 34.16 33.58 47.82
N ILE A 462 34.16 33.87 46.50
CA ILE A 462 35.39 34.07 45.73
C ILE A 462 36.20 35.28 46.25
N SER A 463 35.53 36.39 46.55
CA SER A 463 36.22 37.58 47.09
C SER A 463 36.79 37.32 48.48
N ILE A 464 36.09 36.55 49.32
CA ILE A 464 36.58 36.18 50.65
C ILE A 464 37.79 35.25 50.55
N LEU A 465 37.74 34.29 49.63
CA LEU A 465 38.86 33.38 49.37
C LEU A 465 40.10 34.15 48.89
N ASP A 466 39.92 35.11 47.98
CA ASP A 466 41.00 35.95 47.49
C ASP A 466 41.58 36.87 48.59
N GLU A 467 40.73 37.44 49.43
CA GLU A 467 41.17 38.24 50.58
C GLU A 467 42.04 37.43 51.56
N GLU A 468 41.65 36.18 51.87
CA GLU A 468 42.44 35.32 52.76
C GLU A 468 43.73 34.84 52.10
N CYS A 469 43.73 34.55 50.80
CA CYS A 469 44.95 34.27 50.04
C CYS A 469 45.95 35.45 50.07
N LEU A 470 45.45 36.68 50.21
CA LEU A 470 46.26 37.92 50.23
C LEU A 470 46.68 38.36 51.63
N ARG A 471 46.20 37.70 52.69
CA ARG A 471 46.44 38.08 54.08
C ARG A 471 47.92 37.92 54.45
N PRO A 472 48.58 38.96 54.99
CA PRO A 472 49.92 38.82 55.56
C PRO A 472 49.83 38.06 56.91
N GLY A 473 50.30 36.81 56.95
CA GLY A 473 50.29 35.93 58.13
C GLY A 473 50.14 34.44 57.77
N GLU A 474 50.03 33.56 58.76
CA GLU A 474 49.67 32.14 58.54
C GLU A 474 48.17 32.02 58.23
N ALA A 475 47.81 32.24 56.97
CA ALA A 475 46.46 31.96 56.48
C ALA A 475 46.24 30.45 56.40
N THR A 476 45.18 29.94 57.03
CA THR A 476 44.84 28.51 57.04
C THR A 476 43.43 28.30 56.49
N ASP A 477 43.14 27.10 55.99
CA ASP A 477 41.79 26.81 55.46
C ASP A 477 40.69 26.98 56.53
N LEU A 478 41.05 26.82 57.82
CA LEU A 478 40.18 27.10 58.96
C LEU A 478 39.87 28.59 59.11
N SER A 479 40.87 29.48 58.95
CA SER A 479 40.64 30.93 59.01
C SER A 479 39.75 31.42 57.86
N PHE A 480 39.85 30.77 56.71
CA PHE A 480 38.91 30.98 55.60
C PHE A 480 37.48 30.58 55.96
N LEU A 481 37.28 29.39 56.55
CA LEU A 481 35.95 28.92 56.96
C LEU A 481 35.31 29.85 58.01
N GLU A 482 36.07 30.29 59.02
CA GLU A 482 35.58 31.22 60.04
C GLU A 482 35.12 32.56 59.44
N LYS A 483 35.85 33.07 58.46
CA LYS A 483 35.50 34.32 57.78
C LYS A 483 34.28 34.17 56.85
N LEU A 484 34.08 32.98 56.27
CA LEU A 484 32.83 32.66 55.56
C LEU A 484 31.64 32.65 56.53
N GLU A 485 31.79 32.07 57.71
CA GLU A 485 30.75 32.07 58.74
C GLU A 485 30.40 33.50 59.19
N GLU A 486 31.40 34.37 59.36
CA GLU A 486 31.19 35.77 59.75
C GLU A 486 30.49 36.60 58.66
N LYS A 487 30.94 36.51 57.39
CA LYS A 487 30.44 37.36 56.31
C LYS A 487 29.15 36.82 55.64
N VAL A 488 28.96 35.50 55.63
CA VAL A 488 27.97 34.81 54.78
C VAL A 488 27.07 33.87 55.59
N GLY A 489 27.29 33.72 56.91
CA GLY A 489 26.56 32.79 57.77
C GLY A 489 25.05 32.97 57.80
N ASP A 490 24.55 34.19 57.62
CA ASP A 490 23.10 34.47 57.62
C ASP A 490 22.40 34.16 56.29
N HIS A 491 23.14 33.74 55.26
CA HIS A 491 22.58 33.53 53.93
C HIS A 491 21.80 32.20 53.85
N PRO A 492 20.55 32.19 53.33
CA PRO A 492 19.69 31.00 53.35
C PRO A 492 20.22 29.80 52.55
N HIS A 493 21.16 30.04 51.62
CA HIS A 493 21.79 28.99 50.80
C HIS A 493 23.18 28.56 51.28
N PHE A 494 23.64 29.03 52.45
CA PHE A 494 24.94 28.69 53.02
C PHE A 494 24.75 28.06 54.41
N VAL A 495 25.41 26.91 54.66
CA VAL A 495 25.30 26.19 55.92
C VAL A 495 26.66 25.64 56.34
N THR A 496 27.06 25.86 57.59
CA THR A 496 28.20 25.18 58.22
C THR A 496 27.75 24.35 59.41
N ARG A 497 28.64 23.53 59.98
CA ARG A 497 28.34 22.75 61.18
C ARG A 497 27.91 23.61 62.38
N LYS A 498 28.47 24.83 62.53
CA LYS A 498 28.06 25.75 63.60
C LYS A 498 26.63 26.24 63.42
N LEU A 499 26.26 26.57 62.17
CA LEU A 499 24.98 27.15 61.79
C LEU A 499 23.86 26.11 61.55
N ALA A 500 24.19 24.84 61.36
CA ALA A 500 23.24 23.78 61.06
C ALA A 500 22.37 23.32 62.26
N ASP A 501 21.14 22.88 61.96
CA ASP A 501 20.22 22.23 62.91
C ASP A 501 20.76 20.89 63.44
N GLN A 502 20.21 20.39 64.57
CA GLN A 502 20.67 19.14 65.21
C GLN A 502 20.69 17.90 64.29
N LYS A 503 19.81 17.82 63.27
CA LYS A 503 19.78 16.71 62.30
C LYS A 503 20.86 16.85 61.22
N THR A 504 21.08 18.05 60.70
CA THR A 504 22.05 18.35 59.63
C THR A 504 23.49 18.42 60.14
N ARG A 505 23.70 18.76 61.43
CA ARG A 505 25.01 18.74 62.11
C ARG A 505 25.76 17.41 62.04
N LYS A 506 25.07 16.27 61.93
CA LYS A 506 25.70 14.94 61.80
C LYS A 506 26.26 14.65 60.41
N SER A 507 25.91 15.48 59.41
CA SER A 507 26.24 15.26 58.00
C SER A 507 27.27 16.23 57.43
N ILE A 508 27.77 17.18 58.24
CA ILE A 508 28.74 18.22 57.85
C ILE A 508 29.91 18.14 58.82
N ASP A 509 31.14 18.02 58.32
CA ASP A 509 32.33 18.01 59.17
C ASP A 509 32.73 19.44 59.62
N TRP A 510 33.64 19.55 60.60
CA TRP A 510 34.12 20.84 61.12
C TRP A 510 34.89 21.68 60.11
N VAL A 511 35.44 21.05 59.08
CA VAL A 511 36.22 21.69 58.00
C VAL A 511 35.41 21.85 56.71
N ASP A 512 34.11 21.59 56.76
CA ASP A 512 33.24 21.59 55.60
C ASP A 512 32.23 22.75 55.65
N PHE A 513 31.89 23.26 54.46
CA PHE A 513 30.74 24.14 54.26
C PHE A 513 29.81 23.54 53.21
N ARG A 514 28.51 23.82 53.33
CA ARG A 514 27.47 23.33 52.44
C ARG A 514 26.79 24.48 51.71
N LEU A 515 26.63 24.32 50.40
CA LEU A 515 25.85 25.23 49.56
C LEU A 515 24.60 24.53 49.06
N LEU A 516 23.48 25.26 49.12
CA LEU A 516 22.20 24.85 48.56
C LEU A 516 22.10 25.38 47.12
N HIS A 517 22.61 24.61 46.16
CA HIS A 517 22.54 24.93 44.73
C HIS A 517 21.13 24.71 44.18
N TYR A 518 20.84 25.22 42.96
CA TYR A 518 19.58 24.89 42.26
C TYR A 518 19.37 23.38 42.08
N ALA A 519 20.48 22.64 41.99
CA ALA A 519 20.51 21.22 41.75
C ALA A 519 20.29 20.36 42.99
N GLY A 520 20.58 20.90 44.18
CA GLY A 520 20.62 20.15 45.42
C GLY A 520 21.71 20.64 46.36
N GLU A 521 21.85 19.95 47.50
CA GLU A 521 22.84 20.30 48.52
C GLU A 521 24.20 19.71 48.18
N VAL A 522 25.25 20.53 48.24
CA VAL A 522 26.64 20.07 48.02
C VAL A 522 27.49 20.49 49.21
N THR A 523 28.19 19.51 49.80
CA THR A 523 29.12 19.73 50.91
C THR A 523 30.56 19.75 50.38
N TYR A 524 31.26 20.85 50.60
CA TYR A 524 32.63 21.09 50.14
C TYR A 524 33.60 21.09 51.33
N CYS A 525 34.70 20.37 51.18
CA CYS A 525 35.79 20.33 52.13
C CYS A 525 36.73 21.51 51.89
N ALA A 526 36.84 22.42 52.87
CA ALA A 526 37.65 23.63 52.75
C ALA A 526 39.16 23.34 52.72
N VAL A 527 39.60 22.14 53.11
CA VAL A 527 41.02 21.76 53.11
C VAL A 527 41.62 21.87 51.71
N GLY A 528 42.69 22.64 51.61
CA GLY A 528 43.41 22.93 50.36
C GLY A 528 42.76 23.99 49.47
N PHE A 529 41.69 24.67 49.89
CA PHE A 529 41.07 25.73 49.08
C PHE A 529 42.01 26.91 48.84
N LEU A 530 42.72 27.37 49.88
CA LEU A 530 43.65 28.50 49.75
C LEU A 530 44.83 28.15 48.85
N GLU A 531 45.39 26.95 49.01
CA GLU A 531 46.51 26.46 48.21
C GLU A 531 46.14 26.35 46.73
N LYS A 532 44.99 25.72 46.45
CA LYS A 532 44.49 25.53 45.08
C LYS A 532 44.16 26.86 44.39
N ASN A 533 43.70 27.86 45.15
CA ASN A 533 43.36 29.17 44.60
C ASN A 533 44.60 30.04 44.31
N ASN A 534 45.68 29.88 45.08
CA ASN A 534 46.89 30.69 44.93
C ASN A 534 47.69 30.39 43.64
N ASP A 535 47.73 29.13 43.17
CA ASP A 535 48.44 28.64 41.96
C ASP A 535 49.77 29.38 41.68
N LEU A 536 50.56 29.62 42.75
CA LEU A 536 51.68 30.55 42.73
C LEU A 536 52.91 29.89 42.10
N LEU A 537 53.29 30.34 40.91
CA LEU A 537 54.56 30.00 40.29
C LEU A 537 55.63 31.04 40.65
N TYR A 538 56.67 30.62 41.38
CA TYR A 538 57.77 31.51 41.77
C TYR A 538 58.48 32.13 40.56
N ARG A 539 58.99 33.35 40.72
CA ARG A 539 59.64 34.13 39.65
C ARG A 539 60.85 33.41 39.04
N ASN A 540 61.67 32.77 39.87
CA ASN A 540 62.85 32.00 39.43
C ASN A 540 62.48 30.89 38.45
N LEU A 541 61.40 30.18 38.76
CA LEU A 541 60.89 29.10 37.93
C LEU A 541 60.36 29.65 36.60
N LYS A 542 59.72 30.83 36.61
CA LYS A 542 59.34 31.51 35.37
C LYS A 542 60.56 31.90 34.53
N GLU A 543 61.59 32.49 35.14
CA GLU A 543 62.82 32.90 34.44
C GLU A 543 63.52 31.70 33.75
N VAL A 544 63.58 30.55 34.42
CA VAL A 544 64.13 29.31 33.84
C VAL A 544 63.31 28.85 32.63
N LEU A 545 61.97 28.90 32.73
CA LEU A 545 61.07 28.47 31.65
C LEU A 545 61.10 29.45 30.47
N CYS A 546 61.16 30.76 30.70
CA CYS A 546 61.29 31.76 29.62
C CYS A 546 62.57 31.56 28.77
N ASN A 547 63.65 31.09 29.40
CA ASN A 547 64.95 30.84 28.76
C ASN A 547 65.11 29.41 28.20
N SER A 548 64.04 28.62 28.18
CA SER A 548 64.00 27.27 27.64
C SER A 548 64.33 27.24 26.14
N LYS A 549 65.10 26.22 25.69
CA LYS A 549 65.32 25.95 24.25
C LYS A 549 64.12 25.26 23.58
N ASN A 550 63.15 24.75 24.35
CA ASN A 550 61.94 24.16 23.81
C ASN A 550 61.02 25.27 23.28
N ALA A 551 60.70 25.24 21.98
CA ALA A 551 59.96 26.30 21.33
C ALA A 551 58.57 26.53 21.95
N ILE A 552 57.87 25.45 22.33
CA ILE A 552 56.53 25.52 22.90
C ILE A 552 56.56 26.21 24.27
N ILE A 553 57.54 25.88 25.12
CA ILE A 553 57.67 26.51 26.44
C ILE A 553 57.96 28.00 26.29
N ARG A 554 58.85 28.38 25.38
CA ARG A 554 59.17 29.80 25.13
C ARG A 554 57.95 30.59 24.61
N ASP A 555 57.12 29.98 23.77
CA ASP A 555 55.87 30.60 23.31
C ASP A 555 54.83 30.70 24.45
N CYS A 556 54.85 29.74 25.38
CA CYS A 556 53.96 29.71 26.56
C CYS A 556 54.37 30.69 27.67
N PHE A 557 55.66 31.00 27.81
CA PHE A 557 56.22 31.84 28.88
C PHE A 557 56.99 33.01 28.28
N LEU A 558 56.33 34.16 28.19
CA LEU A 558 56.90 35.37 27.59
C LEU A 558 57.78 36.13 28.59
N LEU A 559 58.91 36.68 28.12
CA LEU A 559 59.79 37.52 28.94
C LEU A 559 59.08 38.77 29.50
N SER A 560 58.08 39.30 28.79
CA SER A 560 57.28 40.44 29.25
C SER A 560 56.46 40.16 30.51
N GLU A 561 56.19 38.90 30.85
CA GLU A 561 55.54 38.54 32.12
C GLU A 561 56.44 38.78 33.34
N LEU A 562 57.76 38.85 33.15
CA LEU A 562 58.73 39.13 34.22
C LEU A 562 58.74 40.62 34.61
N ASP A 563 58.38 41.51 33.68
CA ASP A 563 58.30 42.96 33.91
C ASP A 563 57.02 43.36 34.68
N ASN A 564 55.99 42.53 34.63
CA ASN A 564 54.69 42.84 35.19
C ASN A 564 54.69 42.62 36.71
N ARG A 565 54.89 43.70 37.47
CA ARG A 565 54.98 43.69 38.95
C ARG A 565 53.64 43.45 39.67
N ARG A 566 52.53 43.36 38.94
CA ARG A 566 51.22 43.00 39.54
C ARG A 566 51.23 41.51 39.89
N ARG A 567 50.79 41.18 41.11
CA ARG A 567 50.57 39.77 41.49
C ARG A 567 49.55 39.14 40.53
N PRO A 568 49.76 37.89 40.09
CA PRO A 568 48.82 37.20 39.22
C PRO A 568 47.47 37.07 39.91
N GLU A 569 46.40 37.16 39.13
CA GLU A 569 45.03 36.89 39.60
C GLU A 569 44.94 35.45 40.14
N THR A 570 44.13 35.24 41.17
CA THR A 570 43.86 33.90 41.73
C THR A 570 43.09 33.05 40.73
N VAL A 571 43.11 31.73 40.91
CA VAL A 571 42.42 30.79 40.01
C VAL A 571 40.92 31.06 39.96
N ALA A 572 40.30 31.33 41.11
CA ALA A 572 38.86 31.62 41.18
C ALA A 572 38.48 32.92 40.46
N THR A 573 39.31 33.96 40.54
CA THR A 573 39.06 35.23 39.82
C THR A 573 39.30 35.10 38.32
N GLN A 574 40.39 34.45 37.89
CA GLN A 574 40.63 34.15 36.48
C GLN A 574 39.45 33.36 35.88
N PHE A 575 38.94 32.40 36.66
CA PHE A 575 37.80 31.60 36.27
C PHE A 575 36.52 32.44 36.14
N LYS A 576 36.21 33.27 37.14
CA LYS A 576 35.07 34.19 37.08
C LYS A 576 35.15 35.09 35.83
N ASN A 577 36.31 35.68 35.55
CA ASN A 577 36.53 36.53 34.38
C ASN A 577 36.32 35.77 33.06
N SER A 578 36.86 34.55 32.98
CA SER A 578 36.69 33.68 31.80
C SER A 578 35.23 33.28 31.58
N LEU A 579 34.49 33.01 32.66
CA LEU A 579 33.08 32.67 32.61
C LEU A 579 32.21 33.85 32.19
N MET A 580 32.51 35.07 32.68
CA MET A 580 31.81 36.29 32.22
C MET A 580 32.02 36.51 30.72
N SER A 581 33.25 36.36 30.22
CA SER A 581 33.53 36.47 28.78
C SER A 581 32.76 35.43 27.96
N LEU A 582 32.65 34.19 28.45
CA LEU A 582 31.80 33.18 27.81
C LEU A 582 30.32 33.61 27.80
N ILE A 583 29.79 34.10 28.92
CA ILE A 583 28.39 34.54 29.01
C ILE A 583 28.11 35.69 28.02
N GLU A 584 29.02 36.65 27.87
CA GLU A 584 28.89 37.73 26.88
C GLU A 584 28.83 37.18 25.45
N ILE A 585 29.69 36.19 25.13
CA ILE A 585 29.69 35.50 23.83
C ILE A 585 28.36 34.79 23.58
N LEU A 586 27.78 34.15 24.60
CA LEU A 586 26.51 33.42 24.49
C LEU A 586 25.31 34.37 24.37
N MET A 587 25.30 35.48 25.12
CA MET A 587 24.25 36.50 25.07
C MET A 587 24.12 37.17 23.69
N SER A 588 25.20 37.18 22.90
CA SER A 588 25.20 37.69 21.53
C SER A 588 24.63 36.74 20.48
N LYS A 589 24.18 35.55 20.87
CA LYS A 589 23.77 34.46 19.98
C LYS A 589 22.41 33.87 20.36
N GLU A 590 21.71 33.35 19.37
CA GLU A 590 20.43 32.65 19.54
C GLU A 590 20.64 31.23 20.10
N PRO A 591 19.97 30.86 21.20
CA PRO A 591 20.24 29.60 21.87
C PRO A 591 19.43 28.41 21.33
N SER A 592 20.01 27.22 21.42
CA SER A 592 19.34 25.92 21.28
C SER A 592 19.85 24.98 22.37
N TYR A 593 18.96 24.16 22.93
CA TYR A 593 19.25 23.45 24.18
C TYR A 593 19.11 21.94 24.06
N ILE A 594 20.11 21.22 24.57
CA ILE A 594 20.12 19.77 24.68
C ILE A 594 20.44 19.38 26.13
N ARG A 595 19.54 18.61 26.74
CA ARG A 595 19.62 18.13 28.12
C ARG A 595 19.82 16.62 28.11
N CYS A 596 21.03 16.19 28.40
CA CYS A 596 21.40 14.79 28.46
C CYS A 596 21.11 14.22 29.86
N ILE A 597 20.50 13.03 29.90
CA ILE A 597 20.14 12.29 31.12
C ILE A 597 20.84 10.93 31.12
N LYS A 598 21.39 10.58 32.27
CA LYS A 598 21.97 9.27 32.58
C LYS A 598 20.89 8.33 33.13
N PRO A 599 20.62 7.16 32.54
CA PRO A 599 19.51 6.32 33.00
C PRO A 599 19.86 5.44 34.23
N ASN A 600 21.13 5.10 34.45
CA ASN A 600 21.60 4.27 35.57
C ASN A 600 23.13 4.42 35.78
N ASP A 601 23.62 4.09 36.97
CA ASP A 601 25.05 4.19 37.33
C ASP A 601 25.94 3.06 36.76
N ASN A 602 25.35 1.89 36.52
CA ASN A 602 26.06 0.66 36.16
C ASN A 602 26.42 0.56 34.67
N LYS A 603 26.03 1.53 33.84
CA LYS A 603 26.19 1.51 32.36
C LYS A 603 25.44 0.36 31.68
N GLU A 604 24.34 -0.08 32.27
CA GLU A 604 23.55 -1.20 31.76
C GLU A 604 22.52 -0.71 30.73
N PRO A 605 22.44 -1.29 29.52
CA PRO A 605 21.42 -0.93 28.55
C PRO A 605 20.03 -1.40 29.03
N GLY A 606 19.00 -0.58 28.77
CA GLY A 606 17.60 -0.93 29.07
C GLY A 606 17.18 -0.79 30.54
N LYS A 607 18.11 -0.45 31.45
CA LYS A 607 17.82 -0.17 32.86
C LYS A 607 17.52 1.30 33.09
N PHE A 608 16.42 1.57 33.79
CA PHE A 608 15.93 2.91 34.10
C PHE A 608 15.79 3.07 35.61
N ASP A 609 16.63 3.91 36.22
CA ASP A 609 16.60 4.21 37.65
C ASP A 609 15.77 5.47 37.91
N ASP A 610 14.60 5.28 38.52
CA ASP A 610 13.66 6.35 38.83
C ASP A 610 14.23 7.40 39.78
N TYR A 611 15.02 6.99 40.76
CA TYR A 611 15.55 7.91 41.77
C TYR A 611 16.62 8.80 41.15
N LEU A 612 17.55 8.19 40.41
CA LEU A 612 18.62 8.90 39.72
C LEU A 612 18.07 9.88 38.66
N ILE A 613 17.10 9.44 37.85
CA ILE A 613 16.54 10.29 36.80
C ILE A 613 15.68 11.39 37.42
N ARG A 614 14.91 11.12 38.49
CA ARG A 614 14.18 12.17 39.22
C ARG A 614 15.10 13.29 39.70
N HIS A 615 16.21 12.92 40.31
CA HIS A 615 17.23 13.88 40.71
C HIS A 615 17.73 14.72 39.53
N GLN A 616 17.99 14.08 38.38
CA GLN A 616 18.40 14.77 37.15
C GLN A 616 17.34 15.67 36.53
N VAL A 617 16.08 15.26 36.51
CA VAL A 617 14.97 16.09 36.01
C VAL A 617 14.86 17.38 36.83
N LYS A 618 15.02 17.27 38.16
CA LYS A 618 14.99 18.41 39.08
C LYS A 618 16.16 19.36 38.83
N TYR A 619 17.40 18.87 38.87
CA TYR A 619 18.52 19.78 38.70
C TYR A 619 18.69 20.29 37.28
N LEU A 620 18.30 19.56 36.23
CA LEU A 620 18.37 20.10 34.87
C LEU A 620 17.31 21.20 34.62
N GLY A 621 16.43 21.46 35.60
CA GLY A 621 15.36 22.43 35.51
C GLY A 621 14.33 22.07 34.44
N LEU A 622 14.14 20.78 34.15
CA LEU A 622 13.28 20.35 33.04
C LEU A 622 11.80 20.64 33.32
N MET A 623 11.38 20.52 34.58
CA MET A 623 10.01 20.83 35.00
C MET A 623 9.75 22.33 34.92
N GLU A 624 10.71 23.16 35.30
CA GLU A 624 10.65 24.61 35.19
C GLU A 624 10.58 25.03 33.72
N HIS A 625 11.43 24.45 32.85
CA HIS A 625 11.36 24.66 31.41
C HIS A 625 10.00 24.28 30.81
N LEU A 626 9.45 23.13 31.23
CA LEU A 626 8.13 22.69 30.79
C LEU A 626 7.04 23.67 31.23
N ARG A 627 7.09 24.14 32.48
CA ARG A 627 6.15 25.14 33.01
C ARG A 627 6.23 26.44 32.23
N VAL A 628 7.45 26.94 31.97
CA VAL A 628 7.67 28.17 31.19
C VAL A 628 7.11 28.02 29.78
N ARG A 629 7.42 26.90 29.10
CA ARG A 629 6.96 26.65 27.73
C ARG A 629 5.46 26.42 27.61
N ARG A 630 4.81 25.88 28.64
CA ARG A 630 3.36 25.58 28.63
C ARG A 630 2.48 26.73 29.09
N ALA A 631 2.97 27.57 30.01
CA ALA A 631 2.26 28.80 30.36
C ALA A 631 2.19 29.72 29.13
N GLY A 632 3.25 29.72 28.30
CA GLY A 632 3.25 30.30 26.97
C GLY A 632 2.51 29.47 25.90
N PHE A 633 2.67 29.87 24.65
CA PHE A 633 2.11 29.17 23.49
C PHE A 633 3.10 28.15 22.95
N ALA A 634 2.67 26.89 22.84
CA ALA A 634 3.50 25.79 22.39
C ALA A 634 3.99 25.92 20.93
N TYR A 635 3.20 26.55 20.07
CA TYR A 635 3.53 26.71 18.66
C TYR A 635 3.21 28.12 18.17
N ARG A 636 4.11 28.69 17.35
CA ARG A 636 3.93 29.99 16.73
C ARG A 636 4.40 30.00 15.29
N ARG A 637 3.67 30.67 14.39
CA ARG A 637 4.08 30.79 12.98
C ARG A 637 3.47 32.02 12.30
N LYS A 638 4.22 32.63 11.38
CA LYS A 638 3.70 33.71 10.53
C LYS A 638 2.46 33.27 9.77
N TYR A 639 1.49 34.16 9.65
CA TYR A 639 0.19 33.85 9.02
C TYR A 639 0.32 33.29 7.60
N GLU A 640 1.21 33.86 6.78
CA GLU A 640 1.44 33.46 5.39
C GLU A 640 1.87 32.00 5.28
N LEU A 641 2.87 31.61 6.08
CA LEU A 641 3.43 30.26 6.07
C LEU A 641 2.43 29.25 6.65
N PHE A 642 1.69 29.63 7.69
CA PHE A 642 0.66 28.78 8.28
C PHE A 642 -0.48 28.54 7.27
N LEU A 643 -0.96 29.61 6.63
CA LEU A 643 -2.02 29.52 5.63
C LEU A 643 -1.58 28.73 4.40
N GLN A 644 -0.38 28.99 3.86
CA GLN A 644 0.11 28.27 2.68
C GLN A 644 0.15 26.76 2.89
N ARG A 645 0.53 26.32 4.09
CA ARG A 645 0.56 24.90 4.47
C ARG A 645 -0.85 24.33 4.62
N TYR A 646 -1.69 24.97 5.43
CA TYR A 646 -2.95 24.39 5.87
C TYR A 646 -4.18 24.83 5.08
N LYS A 647 -4.06 25.70 4.07
CA LYS A 647 -5.18 26.21 3.25
C LYS A 647 -6.04 25.12 2.60
N SER A 648 -5.52 23.91 2.44
CA SER A 648 -6.25 22.79 1.84
C SER A 648 -7.35 22.21 2.75
N LEU A 649 -7.24 22.46 4.06
CA LEU A 649 -8.18 21.99 5.08
C LEU A 649 -9.52 22.71 4.98
N CYS A 650 -9.50 24.03 4.75
CA CYS A 650 -10.72 24.83 4.63
C CYS A 650 -11.10 25.05 3.15
N PRO A 651 -12.35 24.75 2.75
CA PRO A 651 -12.84 25.02 1.39
C PRO A 651 -12.77 26.49 0.98
N ALA A 652 -12.91 27.42 1.93
CA ALA A 652 -12.88 28.86 1.64
C ALA A 652 -11.46 29.39 1.37
N THR A 653 -10.42 28.71 1.87
CA THR A 653 -9.02 29.08 1.66
C THR A 653 -8.38 28.34 0.48
N TRP A 654 -8.99 27.24 0.03
CA TRP A 654 -8.49 26.41 -1.07
C TRP A 654 -9.12 26.81 -2.42
N PRO A 655 -8.37 26.84 -3.54
CA PRO A 655 -6.92 26.59 -3.68
C PRO A 655 -6.04 27.84 -3.56
N HIS A 656 -6.61 29.01 -3.76
CA HIS A 656 -5.94 30.31 -3.67
C HIS A 656 -6.73 31.21 -2.74
N TRP A 657 -6.02 31.88 -1.83
CA TRP A 657 -6.58 32.88 -0.95
C TRP A 657 -6.17 34.26 -1.45
N HIS A 658 -7.11 35.21 -1.50
CA HIS A 658 -6.90 36.54 -2.08
C HIS A 658 -6.95 37.67 -1.03
N GLY A 659 -7.31 37.38 0.22
CA GLY A 659 -7.32 38.35 1.31
C GLY A 659 -6.00 38.39 2.09
N PRO A 660 -5.93 39.23 3.14
CA PRO A 660 -4.80 39.22 4.09
C PRO A 660 -4.61 37.84 4.71
N ALA A 661 -3.35 37.46 4.98
CA ALA A 661 -3.04 36.14 5.53
C ALA A 661 -3.69 35.90 6.90
N ALA A 662 -3.76 36.93 7.76
CA ALA A 662 -4.39 36.85 9.09
C ALA A 662 -5.86 36.43 9.01
N GLU A 663 -6.66 37.06 8.14
CA GLU A 663 -8.07 36.71 7.91
C GLU A 663 -8.22 35.28 7.36
N GLY A 664 -7.31 34.87 6.48
CA GLY A 664 -7.29 33.52 5.93
C GLY A 664 -7.04 32.47 7.02
N VAL A 665 -6.09 32.74 7.93
CA VAL A 665 -5.84 31.90 9.09
C VAL A 665 -7.03 31.89 10.04
N GLU A 666 -7.65 33.04 10.29
CA GLU A 666 -8.85 33.13 11.15
C GLU A 666 -10.02 32.29 10.60
N ARG A 667 -10.29 32.34 9.28
CA ARG A 667 -11.32 31.49 8.66
C ARG A 667 -10.95 30.01 8.69
N LEU A 668 -9.67 29.69 8.53
CA LEU A 668 -9.16 28.33 8.58
C LEU A 668 -9.38 27.72 9.98
N ILE A 669 -8.94 28.39 11.04
CA ILE A 669 -9.04 27.86 12.42
C ILE A 669 -10.50 27.78 12.89
N LYS A 670 -11.36 28.73 12.48
CA LYS A 670 -12.81 28.65 12.74
C LYS A 670 -13.44 27.44 12.06
N HIS A 671 -12.99 27.08 10.86
CA HIS A 671 -13.47 25.90 10.15
C HIS A 671 -12.98 24.59 10.77
N ILE A 672 -11.75 24.56 11.28
CA ILE A 672 -11.18 23.39 11.98
C ILE A 672 -11.82 23.22 13.37
N GLY A 673 -12.35 24.30 13.96
CA GLY A 673 -13.05 24.26 15.24
C GLY A 673 -12.16 24.51 16.45
N TYR A 674 -11.10 25.31 16.30
CA TYR A 674 -10.25 25.71 17.43
C TYR A 674 -11.06 26.50 18.45
N LYS A 675 -10.89 26.20 19.75
CA LYS A 675 -11.52 26.99 20.80
C LYS A 675 -10.69 28.25 21.10
N PRO A 676 -11.31 29.35 21.58
CA PRO A 676 -10.61 30.61 21.87
C PRO A 676 -9.48 30.50 22.90
N GLU A 677 -9.52 29.50 23.77
CA GLU A 677 -8.48 29.20 24.77
C GLU A 677 -7.26 28.47 24.19
N GLU A 678 -7.41 27.85 23.01
CA GLU A 678 -6.37 27.06 22.36
C GLU A 678 -5.45 27.89 21.47
N TYR A 679 -5.82 29.14 21.15
CA TYR A 679 -5.01 30.00 20.29
C TYR A 679 -5.14 31.50 20.64
N LYS A 680 -4.13 32.27 20.27
CA LYS A 680 -4.17 33.74 20.16
C LYS A 680 -3.66 34.16 18.79
N LEU A 681 -4.22 35.25 18.27
CA LEU A 681 -3.76 35.88 17.04
C LEU A 681 -2.91 37.09 17.43
N GLY A 682 -1.61 37.02 17.15
CA GLY A 682 -0.70 38.15 17.31
C GLY A 682 -0.79 39.12 16.14
N ARG A 683 0.08 40.12 16.10
CA ARG A 683 0.14 41.08 14.98
C ARG A 683 0.55 40.42 13.65
N THR A 684 1.51 39.48 13.67
CA THR A 684 2.05 38.84 12.47
C THR A 684 2.02 37.32 12.48
N LYS A 685 1.82 36.71 13.66
CA LYS A 685 1.87 35.25 13.85
C LYS A 685 0.61 34.72 14.54
N ILE A 686 0.24 33.48 14.21
CA ILE A 686 -0.70 32.68 15.00
C ILE A 686 0.07 31.99 16.14
N PHE A 687 -0.52 31.99 17.33
CA PHE A 687 -0.01 31.34 18.52
C PHE A 687 -0.99 30.26 18.97
N ILE A 688 -0.54 29.01 19.10
CA ILE A 688 -1.36 27.87 19.51
C ILE A 688 -0.86 27.42 20.89
N ARG A 689 -1.78 27.41 21.87
CA ARG A 689 -1.48 27.16 23.28
C ARG A 689 -1.20 25.68 23.52
N PHE A 690 -2.07 24.81 23.03
CA PHE A 690 -1.94 23.36 23.24
C PHE A 690 -1.40 22.66 21.99
N PRO A 691 -0.32 21.88 22.09
CA PRO A 691 0.19 21.17 20.93
C PRO A 691 -0.76 20.05 20.46
N LYS A 692 -1.73 19.60 21.27
CA LYS A 692 -2.83 18.72 20.84
C LYS A 692 -3.61 19.30 19.66
N THR A 693 -3.89 20.60 19.71
CA THR A 693 -4.59 21.35 18.66
C THR A 693 -3.77 21.39 17.36
N LEU A 694 -2.44 21.54 17.48
CA LEU A 694 -1.52 21.47 16.34
C LEU A 694 -1.48 20.06 15.72
N PHE A 695 -1.33 19.01 16.53
CA PHE A 695 -1.29 17.64 16.00
C PHE A 695 -2.59 17.25 15.31
N ALA A 696 -3.75 17.60 15.88
CA ALA A 696 -5.04 17.38 15.23
C ALA A 696 -5.12 18.07 13.85
N THR A 697 -4.45 19.20 13.69
CA THR A 697 -4.40 19.94 12.43
C THR A 697 -3.47 19.30 11.41
N GLU A 698 -2.34 18.75 11.85
CA GLU A 698 -1.44 17.98 10.98
C GLU A 698 -2.08 16.66 10.54
N ASP A 699 -2.76 15.94 11.45
CA ASP A 699 -3.47 14.70 11.12
C ASP A 699 -4.58 14.95 10.08
N ALA A 700 -5.36 16.02 10.26
CA ALA A 700 -6.35 16.46 9.28
C ALA A 700 -5.70 16.82 7.93
N PHE A 701 -4.50 17.42 7.97
CA PHE A 701 -3.78 17.82 6.76
C PHE A 701 -3.24 16.61 6.02
N GLU A 702 -2.69 15.61 6.72
CA GLU A 702 -2.23 14.35 6.14
C GLU A 702 -3.37 13.61 5.44
N PHE A 703 -4.51 13.47 6.11
CA PHE A 703 -5.72 12.90 5.49
C PHE A 703 -6.13 13.67 4.22
N ARG A 704 -6.09 15.00 4.27
CA ARG A 704 -6.43 15.84 3.12
C ARG A 704 -5.46 15.67 1.95
N LYS A 705 -4.15 15.47 2.19
CA LYS A 705 -3.17 15.16 1.15
C LYS A 705 -3.55 13.88 0.41
N HIS A 706 -3.88 12.81 1.13
CA HIS A 706 -4.31 11.54 0.52
C HIS A 706 -5.56 11.71 -0.36
N MET A 707 -6.55 12.49 0.09
CA MET A 707 -7.72 12.81 -0.72
C MET A 707 -7.38 13.60 -2.00
N LEU A 708 -6.48 14.58 -1.90
CA LEU A 708 -6.05 15.38 -3.06
C LEU A 708 -5.32 14.52 -4.09
N VAL A 709 -4.42 13.64 -3.64
CA VAL A 709 -3.73 12.67 -4.51
C VAL A 709 -4.74 11.75 -5.19
N SER A 710 -5.73 11.23 -4.45
CA SER A 710 -6.79 10.38 -5.01
C SER A 710 -7.60 11.09 -6.09
N ARG A 711 -7.96 12.37 -5.89
CA ARG A 711 -8.64 13.19 -6.91
C ARG A 711 -7.79 13.39 -8.15
N LEU A 712 -6.49 13.65 -7.98
CA LEU A 712 -5.55 13.82 -9.09
C LEU A 712 -5.40 12.52 -9.89
N GLN A 713 -5.23 11.39 -9.19
CA GLN A 713 -5.17 10.06 -9.81
C GLN A 713 -6.47 9.72 -10.56
N ALA A 714 -7.63 10.00 -9.99
CA ALA A 714 -8.92 9.78 -10.64
C ALA A 714 -9.07 10.60 -11.93
N LYS A 715 -8.71 11.90 -11.88
CA LYS A 715 -8.73 12.77 -13.06
C LYS A 715 -7.75 12.29 -14.14
N TYR A 716 -6.53 11.88 -13.74
CA TYR A 716 -5.53 11.35 -14.65
C TYR A 716 -5.97 10.03 -15.31
N LYS A 717 -6.45 9.06 -14.52
CA LYS A 717 -7.02 7.80 -15.04
C LYS A 717 -8.21 8.04 -15.96
N GLY A 718 -9.10 8.99 -15.61
CA GLY A 718 -10.21 9.41 -16.46
C GLY A 718 -9.73 10.01 -17.79
N CYS A 719 -8.70 10.85 -17.78
CA CYS A 719 -8.08 11.38 -19.00
C CYS A 719 -7.46 10.27 -19.88
N LEU A 720 -6.76 9.30 -19.28
CA LEU A 720 -6.21 8.15 -19.99
C LEU A 720 -7.32 7.32 -20.65
N GLY A 721 -8.36 6.98 -19.90
CA GLY A 721 -9.52 6.23 -20.41
C GLY A 721 -10.23 6.98 -21.54
N LYS A 722 -10.42 8.30 -21.41
CA LYS A 722 -11.00 9.13 -22.48
C LYS A 722 -10.14 9.13 -23.75
N ARG A 723 -8.81 9.22 -23.62
CA ARG A 723 -7.89 9.14 -24.78
C ARG A 723 -7.97 7.80 -25.49
N GLU A 724 -8.01 6.70 -24.74
CA GLU A 724 -8.12 5.36 -25.31
C GLU A 724 -9.47 5.14 -26.00
N TYR A 725 -10.56 5.59 -25.38
CA TYR A 725 -11.89 5.55 -25.98
C TYR A 725 -11.95 6.34 -27.30
N MET A 726 -11.38 7.55 -27.34
CA MET A 726 -11.34 8.36 -28.57
C MET A 726 -10.55 7.66 -29.69
N LYS A 727 -9.45 6.97 -29.38
CA LYS A 727 -8.71 6.15 -30.36
C LYS A 727 -9.57 5.01 -30.91
N LYS A 728 -10.24 4.24 -30.04
CA LYS A 728 -11.14 3.13 -30.43
C LYS A 728 -12.29 3.64 -31.29
N ARG A 729 -12.93 4.75 -30.90
CA ARG A 729 -14.01 5.39 -31.67
C ARG A 729 -13.54 5.84 -33.06
N GLY A 730 -12.36 6.46 -33.15
CA GLY A 730 -11.78 6.86 -34.44
C GLY A 730 -11.52 5.67 -35.37
N ALA A 731 -11.03 4.55 -34.83
CA ALA A 731 -10.83 3.31 -35.59
C ALA A 731 -12.16 2.69 -36.05
N ALA A 732 -13.17 2.64 -35.17
CA ALA A 732 -14.50 2.12 -35.51
C ALA A 732 -15.16 2.93 -36.64
N ILE A 733 -15.11 4.27 -36.57
CA ILE A 733 -15.66 5.14 -37.62
C ILE A 733 -14.97 4.88 -38.97
N LYS A 734 -13.64 4.71 -38.99
CA LYS A 734 -12.90 4.38 -40.22
C LYS A 734 -13.33 3.02 -40.79
N LEU A 735 -13.45 2.00 -39.94
CA LEU A 735 -13.91 0.67 -40.35
C LEU A 735 -15.33 0.70 -40.92
N GLU A 736 -16.25 1.38 -40.25
CA GLU A 736 -17.62 1.55 -40.73
C GLU A 736 -17.67 2.25 -42.10
N ALA A 737 -16.88 3.32 -42.29
CA ALA A 737 -16.80 4.03 -43.56
C ALA A 737 -16.27 3.11 -44.68
N CYS A 738 -15.19 2.36 -44.42
CA CYS A 738 -14.65 1.39 -45.36
C CYS A 738 -15.67 0.29 -45.70
N TRP A 739 -16.40 -0.22 -44.71
CA TRP A 739 -17.41 -1.26 -44.88
C TRP A 739 -18.61 -0.78 -45.69
N ARG A 740 -19.15 0.41 -45.38
CA ARG A 740 -20.20 1.06 -46.19
C ARG A 740 -19.75 1.22 -47.66
N GLY A 741 -18.50 1.65 -47.88
CA GLY A 741 -17.92 1.74 -49.22
C GLY A 741 -17.78 0.39 -49.92
N ALA A 742 -17.40 -0.67 -49.20
CA ALA A 742 -17.30 -2.03 -49.75
C ALA A 742 -18.68 -2.59 -50.16
N LEU A 743 -19.70 -2.39 -49.31
CA LEU A 743 -21.08 -2.76 -49.62
C LEU A 743 -21.60 -2.05 -50.87
N ALA A 744 -21.38 -0.74 -50.98
CA ALA A 744 -21.77 0.04 -52.16
C ALA A 744 -21.10 -0.48 -53.45
N ARG A 745 -19.80 -0.78 -53.40
CA ARG A 745 -19.07 -1.37 -54.55
C ARG A 745 -19.60 -2.76 -54.92
N LYS A 746 -19.95 -3.60 -53.92
CA LYS A 746 -20.54 -4.93 -54.16
C LYS A 746 -21.90 -4.81 -54.85
N GLU A 747 -22.74 -3.88 -54.40
CA GLU A 747 -24.04 -3.62 -55.00
C GLU A 747 -23.92 -3.05 -56.43
N ALA A 748 -22.97 -2.14 -56.67
CA ALA A 748 -22.69 -1.63 -58.02
C ALA A 748 -22.24 -2.75 -58.98
N LYS A 749 -21.34 -3.65 -58.54
CA LYS A 749 -20.93 -4.83 -59.33
C LYS A 749 -22.12 -5.73 -59.64
N ARG A 750 -23.00 -5.99 -58.66
CA ARG A 750 -24.22 -6.79 -58.84
C ARG A 750 -25.14 -6.17 -59.89
N ARG A 751 -25.39 -4.86 -59.83
CA ARG A 751 -26.20 -4.13 -60.82
C ARG A 751 -25.58 -4.17 -62.21
N MET A 752 -24.27 -3.96 -62.31
CA MET A 752 -23.55 -4.04 -63.59
C MET A 752 -23.64 -5.44 -64.22
N TRP A 753 -23.45 -6.48 -63.40
CA TRP A 753 -23.63 -7.87 -63.84
C TRP A 753 -25.06 -8.13 -64.33
N ALA A 754 -26.08 -7.67 -63.58
CA ALA A 754 -27.48 -7.81 -63.99
C ALA A 754 -27.75 -7.12 -65.34
N VAL A 755 -27.23 -5.90 -65.56
CA VAL A 755 -27.35 -5.18 -66.83
C VAL A 755 -26.70 -5.97 -67.98
N GLN A 756 -25.50 -6.53 -67.76
CA GLN A 756 -24.82 -7.34 -68.78
C GLN A 756 -25.62 -8.59 -69.15
N ILE A 757 -26.20 -9.30 -68.17
CA ILE A 757 -27.03 -10.48 -68.40
C ILE A 757 -28.30 -10.11 -69.18
N ILE A 758 -28.99 -9.03 -68.78
CA ILE A 758 -30.19 -8.55 -69.47
C ILE A 758 -29.86 -8.17 -70.92
N ARG A 759 -28.77 -7.42 -71.15
CA ARG A 759 -28.31 -7.07 -72.51
C ARG A 759 -27.98 -8.30 -73.34
N LYS A 760 -27.27 -9.30 -72.79
CA LYS A 760 -26.99 -10.57 -73.48
C LYS A 760 -28.28 -11.30 -73.87
N PHE A 761 -29.27 -11.35 -72.97
CA PHE A 761 -30.56 -11.97 -73.25
C PHE A 761 -31.33 -11.24 -74.35
N ILE A 762 -31.40 -9.90 -74.30
CA ILE A 762 -32.08 -9.08 -75.32
C ILE A 762 -31.41 -9.25 -76.69
N ASN A 763 -30.08 -9.16 -76.75
CA ASN A 763 -29.34 -9.34 -78.01
C ASN A 763 -29.53 -10.75 -78.59
N GLY A 764 -29.54 -11.78 -77.74
CA GLY A 764 -29.84 -13.16 -78.16
C GLY A 764 -31.28 -13.32 -78.67
N PHE A 765 -32.26 -12.67 -78.03
CA PHE A 765 -33.65 -12.68 -78.48
C PHE A 765 -33.85 -11.96 -79.83
N ILE A 766 -33.18 -10.83 -80.06
CA ILE A 766 -33.24 -10.10 -81.34
C ILE A 766 -32.67 -10.96 -82.48
N ASN A 767 -31.52 -11.62 -82.24
CA ASN A 767 -30.83 -12.43 -83.24
C ASN A 767 -31.31 -13.90 -83.32
N ARG A 768 -32.47 -14.23 -82.73
CA ARG A 768 -33.00 -15.61 -82.62
C ARG A 768 -33.26 -16.35 -83.94
N LYS A 769 -33.45 -15.62 -85.05
CA LYS A 769 -33.73 -16.18 -86.38
C LYS A 769 -32.49 -16.28 -87.28
N LYS A 770 -31.33 -15.80 -86.81
CA LYS A 770 -30.05 -15.91 -87.52
C LYS A 770 -29.40 -17.27 -87.22
N PRO A 771 -28.52 -17.80 -88.09
CA PRO A 771 -27.70 -18.97 -87.77
C PRO A 771 -26.90 -18.76 -86.48
N LEU A 772 -26.46 -19.84 -85.85
CA LEU A 772 -25.73 -19.84 -84.57
C LEU A 772 -24.54 -18.86 -84.62
N CYS A 773 -24.57 -17.83 -83.77
CA CYS A 773 -23.56 -16.80 -83.62
C CYS A 773 -23.25 -16.57 -82.12
N PRO A 774 -22.09 -15.99 -81.76
CA PRO A 774 -21.68 -15.77 -80.37
C PRO A 774 -22.76 -15.06 -79.52
N GLU A 775 -23.57 -14.21 -80.14
CA GLU A 775 -24.63 -13.43 -79.48
C GLU A 775 -25.93 -14.21 -79.26
N ASN A 776 -26.22 -15.28 -80.01
CA ASN A 776 -27.49 -16.02 -79.92
C ASN A 776 -27.38 -17.42 -79.27
N ILE A 777 -26.17 -17.99 -79.18
CA ILE A 777 -25.92 -19.35 -78.64
C ILE A 777 -26.59 -19.55 -77.28
N GLY A 778 -26.38 -18.61 -76.34
CA GLY A 778 -26.94 -18.73 -74.99
C GLY A 778 -28.47 -18.68 -74.94
N PHE A 779 -29.11 -17.92 -75.85
CA PHE A 779 -30.56 -17.85 -75.92
C PHE A 779 -31.15 -19.13 -76.55
N VAL A 780 -30.52 -19.67 -77.60
CA VAL A 780 -30.97 -20.89 -78.28
C VAL A 780 -30.91 -22.09 -77.34
N GLN A 781 -29.81 -22.26 -76.60
CA GLN A 781 -29.67 -23.33 -75.60
C GLN A 781 -30.75 -23.24 -74.51
N LEU A 782 -31.03 -22.02 -74.02
CA LEU A 782 -32.09 -21.80 -73.03
C LEU A 782 -33.48 -22.14 -73.59
N ALA A 783 -33.75 -21.78 -74.85
CA ALA A 783 -35.02 -22.09 -75.51
C ALA A 783 -35.22 -23.60 -75.71
N GLN A 784 -34.16 -24.32 -76.11
CA GLN A 784 -34.17 -25.78 -76.23
C GLN A 784 -34.45 -26.46 -74.90
N TYR A 785 -33.71 -26.09 -73.85
CA TYR A 785 -33.92 -26.63 -72.52
C TYR A 785 -35.33 -26.37 -71.98
N LYS A 786 -35.82 -25.12 -72.10
CA LYS A 786 -37.18 -24.75 -71.64
C LYS A 786 -38.26 -25.53 -72.38
N TYR A 787 -38.13 -25.73 -73.69
CA TYR A 787 -39.11 -26.50 -74.45
C TYR A 787 -39.18 -27.95 -73.98
N LEU A 788 -38.04 -28.62 -73.87
CA LEU A 788 -37.97 -30.03 -73.43
C LEU A 788 -38.51 -30.21 -72.00
N MET A 789 -38.17 -29.31 -71.08
CA MET A 789 -38.69 -29.36 -69.71
C MET A 789 -40.20 -29.14 -69.64
N LYS A 790 -40.75 -28.21 -70.44
CA LYS A 790 -42.20 -28.02 -70.52
C LYS A 790 -42.91 -29.21 -71.19
N LEU A 791 -42.29 -29.80 -72.21
CA LEU A 791 -42.82 -30.95 -72.93
C LEU A 791 -43.05 -32.13 -72.00
N ARG A 792 -42.09 -32.41 -71.10
CA ARG A 792 -42.22 -33.45 -70.06
C ARG A 792 -43.51 -33.34 -69.26
N ASP A 793 -43.93 -32.12 -68.92
CA ASP A 793 -45.07 -31.89 -68.04
C ASP A 793 -46.42 -31.91 -68.79
N HIS A 794 -46.43 -31.88 -70.14
CA HIS A 794 -47.65 -31.81 -70.97
C HIS A 794 -47.79 -33.01 -71.93
N VAL A 795 -47.28 -34.17 -71.52
CA VAL A 795 -47.42 -35.43 -72.26
C VAL A 795 -48.83 -36.03 -72.03
N PRO A 796 -49.50 -36.60 -73.06
CA PRO A 796 -50.81 -37.23 -72.91
C PRO A 796 -50.87 -38.27 -71.79
N LYS A 797 -51.96 -38.29 -71.02
CA LYS A 797 -52.09 -39.18 -69.85
C LYS A 797 -52.74 -40.54 -70.16
N ASN A 798 -53.60 -40.59 -71.18
CA ASN A 798 -54.29 -41.82 -71.59
C ASN A 798 -54.42 -41.90 -73.13
N VAL A 799 -54.90 -43.04 -73.64
CA VAL A 799 -54.98 -43.31 -75.08
C VAL A 799 -56.01 -42.41 -75.81
N LEU A 800 -56.97 -41.84 -75.08
CA LEU A 800 -58.00 -40.97 -75.66
C LEU A 800 -57.57 -39.48 -75.65
N ASP A 801 -56.47 -39.15 -74.97
CA ASP A 801 -55.93 -37.81 -74.83
C ASP A 801 -55.03 -37.45 -76.02
N LYS A 802 -55.35 -36.34 -76.70
CA LYS A 802 -54.68 -35.88 -77.93
C LYS A 802 -53.79 -34.64 -77.72
N SER A 803 -53.55 -34.19 -76.49
CA SER A 803 -52.81 -32.93 -76.23
C SER A 803 -51.29 -33.04 -76.50
N TRP A 804 -50.71 -32.13 -77.30
CA TRP A 804 -49.25 -32.03 -77.51
C TRP A 804 -48.79 -30.56 -77.62
N LEU A 805 -47.63 -30.22 -77.05
CA LEU A 805 -47.09 -28.85 -77.01
C LEU A 805 -46.46 -28.42 -78.35
N GLN A 806 -46.82 -27.23 -78.84
CA GLN A 806 -46.22 -26.66 -80.06
C GLN A 806 -44.71 -26.41 -79.92
N PRO A 807 -43.87 -26.92 -80.84
CA PRO A 807 -42.42 -26.71 -80.81
C PRO A 807 -42.00 -25.31 -81.32
N PRO A 808 -40.89 -24.76 -80.79
CA PRO A 808 -40.14 -23.70 -81.47
C PRO A 808 -39.63 -24.19 -82.83
N SER A 809 -39.46 -23.29 -83.80
CA SER A 809 -39.04 -23.62 -85.18
C SER A 809 -37.74 -24.42 -85.31
N ILE A 810 -36.89 -24.41 -84.27
CA ILE A 810 -35.60 -25.13 -84.25
C ILE A 810 -35.79 -26.61 -83.80
N LEU A 811 -36.91 -26.95 -83.17
CA LEU A 811 -37.17 -28.26 -82.52
C LEU A 811 -38.40 -28.98 -83.09
N GLU A 812 -38.89 -28.53 -84.24
CA GLU A 812 -40.11 -29.04 -84.86
C GLU A 812 -39.96 -30.53 -85.20
N GLU A 813 -38.87 -30.90 -85.88
CA GLU A 813 -38.53 -32.29 -86.22
C GLU A 813 -38.38 -33.17 -84.97
N THR A 814 -37.69 -32.67 -83.93
CA THR A 814 -37.49 -33.41 -82.67
C THR A 814 -38.80 -33.66 -81.93
N SER A 815 -39.73 -32.70 -81.95
CA SER A 815 -41.02 -32.81 -81.27
C SER A 815 -41.92 -33.88 -81.91
N GLU A 816 -41.95 -33.95 -83.23
CA GLU A 816 -42.71 -34.96 -83.96
C GLU A 816 -42.26 -36.39 -83.63
N MET A 817 -40.94 -36.61 -83.51
CA MET A 817 -40.39 -37.91 -83.15
C MET A 817 -40.80 -38.32 -81.73
N LEU A 818 -40.74 -37.40 -80.77
CA LEU A 818 -41.11 -37.67 -79.38
C LEU A 818 -42.60 -37.98 -79.22
N GLN A 819 -43.46 -37.31 -79.99
CA GLN A 819 -44.91 -37.56 -79.98
C GLN A 819 -45.24 -38.99 -80.39
N LYS A 820 -44.64 -39.47 -81.48
CA LYS A 820 -44.84 -40.83 -82.00
C LYS A 820 -44.44 -41.90 -80.98
N ILE A 821 -43.34 -41.69 -80.26
CA ILE A 821 -42.85 -42.62 -79.24
C ILE A 821 -43.80 -42.68 -78.03
N CYS A 822 -44.29 -41.53 -77.57
CA CYS A 822 -45.17 -41.46 -76.41
C CYS A 822 -46.48 -42.23 -76.62
N ILE A 823 -47.18 -41.97 -77.73
CA ILE A 823 -48.50 -42.55 -78.02
C ILE A 823 -48.43 -44.08 -78.08
N ARG A 824 -47.39 -44.64 -78.72
CA ARG A 824 -47.20 -46.10 -78.80
C ARG A 824 -47.06 -46.75 -77.42
N ASN A 825 -46.41 -46.08 -76.47
CA ASN A 825 -46.23 -46.62 -75.12
C ASN A 825 -47.56 -46.63 -74.31
N LEU A 826 -48.39 -45.59 -74.45
CA LEU A 826 -49.68 -45.49 -73.76
C LEU A 826 -50.65 -46.60 -74.19
N VAL A 827 -50.75 -46.88 -75.48
CA VAL A 827 -51.59 -47.97 -76.03
C VAL A 827 -51.17 -49.32 -75.44
N ARG A 828 -49.86 -49.57 -75.36
CA ARG A 828 -49.33 -50.82 -74.82
C ARG A 828 -49.65 -51.01 -73.33
N LYS A 829 -49.60 -49.94 -72.53
CA LYS A 829 -49.97 -49.98 -71.10
C LYS A 829 -51.44 -50.34 -70.89
N TYR A 830 -52.35 -49.75 -71.67
CA TYR A 830 -53.79 -50.01 -71.53
C TYR A 830 -54.14 -51.49 -71.80
N CYS A 831 -53.68 -52.06 -72.92
CA CYS A 831 -54.00 -53.45 -73.28
C CYS A 831 -53.47 -54.47 -72.26
N ARG A 832 -52.36 -54.19 -71.58
CA ARG A 832 -51.81 -55.07 -70.54
C ARG A 832 -52.53 -54.95 -69.19
N GLY A 833 -53.33 -53.91 -68.97
CA GLY A 833 -53.97 -53.60 -67.69
C GLY A 833 -55.34 -54.24 -67.43
N VAL A 834 -55.92 -54.96 -68.39
CA VAL A 834 -57.28 -55.55 -68.25
C VAL A 834 -57.21 -56.93 -67.57
N THR A 835 -57.88 -57.09 -66.42
CA THR A 835 -57.89 -58.34 -65.62
C THR A 835 -58.90 -59.39 -66.14
N ALA A 836 -58.67 -60.67 -65.78
CA ALA A 836 -59.50 -61.79 -66.20
C ALA A 836 -60.95 -61.70 -65.68
N GLU A 837 -61.16 -61.30 -64.41
CA GLU A 837 -62.49 -61.12 -63.82
C GLU A 837 -63.31 -60.05 -64.54
N ARG A 838 -62.68 -58.92 -64.87
CA ARG A 838 -63.34 -57.84 -65.60
C ARG A 838 -63.76 -58.28 -66.99
N LYS A 839 -62.97 -59.16 -67.63
CA LYS A 839 -63.31 -59.76 -68.93
C LYS A 839 -64.58 -60.61 -68.84
N VAL A 840 -64.76 -61.40 -67.77
CA VAL A 840 -65.96 -62.23 -67.57
C VAL A 840 -67.21 -61.37 -67.31
N GLN A 841 -67.11 -60.33 -66.48
CA GLN A 841 -68.23 -59.41 -66.25
C GLN A 841 -68.67 -58.71 -67.54
N LEU A 842 -67.71 -58.28 -68.37
CA LEU A 842 -68.01 -57.68 -69.66
C LEU A 842 -68.71 -58.69 -70.59
N GLN A 843 -68.32 -59.96 -70.58
CA GLN A 843 -69.01 -61.01 -71.34
C GLN A 843 -70.47 -61.21 -70.91
N GLN A 844 -70.77 -61.24 -69.61
CA GLN A 844 -72.16 -61.37 -69.12
C GLN A 844 -73.05 -60.20 -69.57
N LYS A 845 -72.51 -58.97 -69.56
CA LYS A 845 -73.22 -57.78 -70.05
C LYS A 845 -73.44 -57.80 -71.57
N VAL A 846 -72.51 -58.40 -72.34
CA VAL A 846 -72.72 -58.63 -73.77
C VAL A 846 -73.92 -59.57 -73.99
N VAL A 847 -74.02 -60.67 -73.23
CA VAL A 847 -75.17 -61.59 -73.33
C VAL A 847 -76.48 -60.91 -72.92
N ALA A 848 -76.51 -60.18 -71.80
CA ALA A 848 -77.69 -59.44 -71.37
C ALA A 848 -78.14 -58.40 -72.42
N SER A 849 -77.18 -57.77 -73.11
CA SER A 849 -77.45 -56.82 -74.20
C SER A 849 -78.11 -57.52 -75.38
N ALA A 850 -77.70 -58.74 -75.72
CA ALA A 850 -78.34 -59.51 -76.78
C ALA A 850 -79.81 -59.90 -76.45
N VAL A 851 -80.10 -60.20 -75.18
CA VAL A 851 -81.44 -60.66 -74.74
C VAL A 851 -82.43 -59.51 -74.55
N PHE A 852 -82.04 -58.41 -73.88
CA PHE A 852 -82.98 -57.40 -73.39
C PHE A 852 -82.93 -56.05 -74.10
N ARG A 853 -81.84 -55.73 -74.83
CA ARG A 853 -81.68 -54.42 -75.45
C ARG A 853 -82.82 -54.16 -76.44
N GLY A 854 -83.63 -53.15 -76.14
CA GLY A 854 -84.79 -52.75 -76.95
C GLY A 854 -86.00 -53.68 -76.87
N LYS A 855 -85.98 -54.74 -76.05
CA LYS A 855 -87.07 -55.73 -75.95
C LYS A 855 -87.88 -55.68 -74.65
N LYS A 856 -87.26 -55.31 -73.52
CA LYS A 856 -87.92 -55.18 -72.20
C LYS A 856 -87.63 -53.82 -71.58
N GLU A 857 -88.66 -53.17 -71.05
CA GLU A 857 -88.54 -51.87 -70.38
C GLU A 857 -87.61 -51.94 -69.15
N GLY A 858 -86.82 -50.89 -68.94
CA GLY A 858 -85.85 -50.77 -67.82
C GLY A 858 -84.43 -51.27 -68.10
N TYR A 859 -84.12 -51.85 -69.28
CA TYR A 859 -82.78 -52.42 -69.51
C TYR A 859 -81.65 -51.38 -69.64
N GLN A 860 -81.86 -50.26 -70.33
CA GLN A 860 -80.79 -49.24 -70.55
C GLN A 860 -80.24 -48.68 -69.23
N GLN A 861 -81.13 -48.48 -68.26
CA GLN A 861 -80.78 -47.99 -66.92
C GLN A 861 -79.96 -49.02 -66.12
N SER A 862 -80.00 -50.31 -66.48
CA SER A 862 -79.25 -51.36 -65.81
C SER A 862 -77.82 -51.57 -66.33
N VAL A 863 -77.41 -50.90 -67.42
CA VAL A 863 -76.13 -51.16 -68.11
C VAL A 863 -74.93 -50.76 -67.25
N ASN A 864 -75.03 -49.64 -66.52
CA ASN A 864 -73.98 -49.14 -65.62
C ASN A 864 -73.86 -49.94 -64.31
N GLN A 865 -74.86 -50.75 -63.95
CA GLN A 865 -74.86 -51.55 -62.72
C GLN A 865 -74.16 -52.91 -62.97
N PRO A 866 -73.09 -53.26 -62.24
CA PRO A 866 -72.43 -54.56 -62.42
C PRO A 866 -73.35 -55.71 -61.99
N PHE A 867 -73.29 -56.85 -62.70
CA PHE A 867 -73.94 -58.08 -62.24
C PHE A 867 -73.16 -58.65 -61.06
N MET A 868 -73.88 -58.95 -59.98
CA MET A 868 -73.31 -59.57 -58.77
C MET A 868 -73.17 -61.07 -58.95
N GLU A 869 -72.38 -61.78 -58.13
CA GLU A 869 -72.24 -63.25 -58.23
C GLU A 869 -73.47 -64.02 -57.68
N THR A 870 -74.03 -63.63 -56.53
CA THR A 870 -75.29 -64.14 -55.97
C THR A 870 -75.98 -63.07 -55.11
N ARG A 871 -77.32 -63.12 -54.96
CA ARG A 871 -78.07 -62.12 -54.17
C ARG A 871 -78.29 -62.53 -52.72
N LEU A 872 -78.42 -63.82 -52.46
CA LEU A 872 -78.38 -64.41 -51.12
C LEU A 872 -77.20 -65.39 -51.03
N LYS A 873 -76.53 -65.41 -49.89
CA LYS A 873 -75.41 -66.33 -49.65
C LYS A 873 -75.96 -67.69 -49.22
N GLU A 874 -75.18 -68.76 -49.39
CA GLU A 874 -75.63 -70.12 -49.04
C GLU A 874 -76.07 -70.25 -47.57
N ASN A 875 -75.47 -69.47 -46.66
CA ASN A 875 -75.82 -69.43 -45.24
C ASN A 875 -77.24 -68.91 -44.95
N ASP A 876 -77.81 -68.14 -45.87
CA ASP A 876 -79.16 -67.58 -45.72
C ASP A 876 -80.26 -68.59 -46.15
N ILE A 877 -79.85 -69.76 -46.66
CA ILE A 877 -80.75 -70.83 -47.08
C ILE A 877 -80.95 -71.80 -45.91
N ASN A 878 -82.18 -72.26 -45.71
CA ASN A 878 -82.48 -73.23 -44.66
C ASN A 878 -81.59 -74.49 -44.81
N PRO A 879 -80.85 -74.91 -43.76
CA PRO A 879 -79.86 -75.99 -43.87
C PRO A 879 -80.46 -77.34 -44.30
N ARG A 880 -81.74 -77.59 -44.03
CA ARG A 880 -82.43 -78.79 -44.54
C ARG A 880 -82.55 -78.79 -46.06
N VAL A 881 -82.66 -77.62 -46.68
CA VAL A 881 -82.73 -77.50 -48.15
C VAL A 881 -81.35 -77.71 -48.75
N LEU A 882 -80.29 -77.21 -48.12
CA LEU A 882 -78.90 -77.48 -48.52
C LEU A 882 -78.58 -78.98 -48.46
N GLN A 883 -79.10 -79.69 -47.44
CA GLN A 883 -79.02 -81.16 -47.36
C GLN A 883 -79.82 -81.88 -48.46
N LEU A 884 -80.95 -81.32 -48.92
CA LEU A 884 -81.74 -81.92 -50.00
C LEU A 884 -81.14 -81.68 -51.40
N ILE A 885 -80.31 -80.64 -51.57
CA ILE A 885 -79.61 -80.30 -52.83
C ILE A 885 -78.18 -80.89 -52.83
N HIS A 886 -77.85 -81.74 -51.86
CA HIS A 886 -76.52 -82.29 -51.66
C HIS A 886 -76.02 -83.02 -52.92
N GLY A 887 -75.04 -82.43 -53.61
CA GLY A 887 -74.47 -82.91 -54.87
C GLY A 887 -74.41 -81.88 -56.02
N GLU A 888 -75.15 -80.76 -55.93
CA GLU A 888 -75.13 -79.71 -56.97
C GLU A 888 -74.57 -78.38 -56.44
N THR A 889 -73.69 -77.71 -57.20
CA THR A 889 -73.11 -76.42 -56.78
C THR A 889 -74.08 -75.27 -57.05
N ILE A 890 -74.34 -74.47 -56.03
CA ILE A 890 -75.21 -73.28 -56.13
C ILE A 890 -74.43 -72.19 -56.85
N LYS A 891 -75.03 -71.62 -57.90
CA LYS A 891 -74.44 -70.55 -58.71
C LYS A 891 -75.14 -69.21 -58.51
N TYR A 892 -76.42 -69.24 -58.17
CA TYR A 892 -77.19 -68.02 -57.95
C TYR A 892 -78.41 -68.29 -57.08
N VAL A 893 -78.66 -67.42 -56.11
CA VAL A 893 -79.83 -67.49 -55.24
C VAL A 893 -80.50 -66.14 -55.23
N THR A 894 -81.82 -66.12 -55.40
CA THR A 894 -82.61 -64.89 -55.34
C THR A 894 -83.99 -65.14 -54.72
N PRO A 895 -84.53 -64.21 -53.91
CA PRO A 895 -85.90 -64.27 -53.43
C PRO A 895 -86.90 -64.01 -54.56
N VAL A 896 -87.99 -64.79 -54.60
CA VAL A 896 -89.02 -64.71 -55.64
C VAL A 896 -90.42 -64.88 -55.05
N ILE A 897 -91.40 -64.22 -55.62
CA ILE A 897 -92.82 -64.46 -55.27
C ILE A 897 -93.38 -65.48 -56.26
N LYS A 898 -93.85 -66.64 -55.76
CA LYS A 898 -94.51 -67.66 -56.58
C LYS A 898 -96.02 -67.47 -56.51
N TYR A 899 -96.67 -67.52 -57.68
CA TYR A 899 -98.13 -67.55 -57.76
C TYR A 899 -98.63 -69.00 -57.86
N ASP A 900 -99.57 -69.38 -56.99
CA ASP A 900 -100.19 -70.71 -57.00
C ASP A 900 -101.10 -70.91 -58.23
N ARG A 901 -101.29 -72.17 -58.64
CA ARG A 901 -102.02 -72.49 -59.88
C ARG A 901 -103.54 -72.49 -59.73
N ASN A 902 -104.02 -72.88 -58.55
CA ASN A 902 -105.43 -72.87 -58.21
C ASN A 902 -105.72 -71.63 -57.34
N GLY A 903 -106.14 -70.54 -57.97
CA GLY A 903 -106.55 -69.31 -57.28
C GLY A 903 -105.47 -68.23 -57.13
N PHE A 904 -104.24 -68.46 -57.61
CA PHE A 904 -103.22 -67.42 -57.82
C PHE A 904 -102.86 -66.56 -56.62
N LYS A 905 -102.88 -67.15 -55.42
CA LYS A 905 -102.37 -66.50 -54.21
C LYS A 905 -100.84 -66.37 -54.30
N ALA A 906 -100.33 -65.17 -54.03
CA ALA A 906 -98.90 -64.88 -53.93
C ALA A 906 -98.30 -65.58 -52.71
N ARG A 907 -97.13 -66.21 -52.88
CA ARG A 907 -96.37 -66.83 -51.79
C ARG A 907 -94.89 -66.59 -51.96
N ASP A 908 -94.23 -66.17 -50.90
CA ASP A 908 -92.78 -65.96 -50.92
C ASP A 908 -92.03 -67.30 -51.01
N ARG A 909 -91.08 -67.36 -51.94
CA ARG A 909 -90.24 -68.52 -52.24
C ARG A 909 -88.80 -68.06 -52.48
N LEU A 910 -87.87 -69.01 -52.43
CA LEU A 910 -86.50 -68.80 -52.91
C LEU A 910 -86.31 -69.55 -54.22
N LEU A 911 -85.66 -68.90 -55.18
CA LEU A 911 -85.19 -69.52 -56.43
C LEU A 911 -83.68 -69.75 -56.31
N VAL A 912 -83.30 -71.02 -56.28
CA VAL A 912 -81.90 -71.46 -56.21
C VAL A 912 -81.51 -72.06 -57.55
N LEU A 913 -80.55 -71.45 -58.23
CA LEU A 913 -79.98 -71.92 -59.50
C LEU A 913 -78.66 -72.64 -59.22
N THR A 914 -78.61 -73.90 -59.63
CA THR A 914 -77.38 -74.70 -59.60
C THR A 914 -76.83 -74.84 -61.02
N GLN A 915 -75.76 -75.62 -61.20
CA GLN A 915 -75.23 -75.96 -62.52
C GLN A 915 -76.20 -76.79 -63.38
N SER A 916 -77.08 -77.59 -62.77
CA SER A 916 -77.94 -78.55 -63.48
C SER A 916 -79.45 -78.27 -63.35
N SER A 917 -79.89 -77.66 -62.25
CA SER A 917 -81.31 -77.49 -61.94
C SER A 917 -81.64 -76.17 -61.24
N ALA A 918 -82.89 -75.71 -61.40
CA ALA A 918 -83.50 -74.63 -60.63
C ALA A 918 -84.47 -75.20 -59.59
N TYR A 919 -84.35 -74.75 -58.34
CA TYR A 919 -85.19 -75.17 -57.22
C TYR A 919 -86.05 -74.01 -56.72
N VAL A 920 -87.35 -74.26 -56.55
CA VAL A 920 -88.28 -73.35 -55.88
C VAL A 920 -88.57 -73.86 -54.49
N VAL A 921 -88.18 -73.09 -53.48
CA VAL A 921 -88.10 -73.52 -52.08
C VAL A 921 -89.07 -72.72 -51.19
N GLU A 922 -89.77 -73.40 -50.27
CA GLU A 922 -90.54 -72.79 -49.18
C GLU A 922 -89.94 -73.22 -47.84
N MET A 923 -89.34 -72.30 -47.10
CA MET A 923 -88.72 -72.55 -45.79
C MET A 923 -87.77 -73.76 -45.84
N ALA A 924 -88.14 -74.89 -45.21
CA ALA A 924 -87.33 -76.11 -45.16
C ALA A 924 -87.70 -77.18 -46.22
N LYS A 925 -88.58 -76.88 -47.19
CA LYS A 925 -89.10 -77.87 -48.17
C LYS A 925 -88.92 -77.41 -49.61
N ILE A 926 -88.47 -78.31 -50.48
CA ILE A 926 -88.45 -78.11 -51.94
C ILE A 926 -89.86 -78.30 -52.48
N LYS A 927 -90.41 -77.27 -53.15
CA LYS A 927 -91.75 -77.32 -53.74
C LYS A 927 -91.74 -77.75 -55.19
N GLN A 928 -90.68 -77.41 -55.91
CA GLN A 928 -90.53 -77.74 -57.32
C GLN A 928 -89.04 -77.78 -57.66
N LYS A 929 -88.58 -78.89 -58.22
CA LYS A 929 -87.28 -79.02 -58.89
C LYS A 929 -87.53 -78.91 -60.39
N ILE A 930 -86.78 -78.07 -61.08
CA ILE A 930 -86.84 -77.85 -62.53
C ILE A 930 -85.47 -78.19 -63.08
N ASP A 931 -85.36 -79.32 -63.77
CA ASP A 931 -84.11 -79.69 -64.45
C ASP A 931 -83.97 -78.86 -65.73
N TYR A 932 -82.79 -78.29 -65.97
CA TYR A 932 -82.51 -77.53 -67.19
C TYR A 932 -82.68 -78.38 -68.46
N ALA A 933 -82.51 -79.71 -68.39
CA ALA A 933 -82.80 -80.61 -69.50
C ALA A 933 -84.28 -80.52 -69.93
N THR A 934 -85.18 -80.51 -68.95
CA THR A 934 -86.66 -80.48 -69.14
C THR A 934 -87.24 -79.09 -69.43
N LEU A 935 -86.40 -78.05 -69.37
CA LEU A 935 -86.78 -76.66 -69.61
C LEU A 935 -87.14 -76.43 -71.09
N LYS A 936 -88.41 -76.10 -71.37
CA LYS A 936 -88.90 -75.79 -72.73
C LYS A 936 -88.70 -74.32 -73.11
N GLY A 937 -88.80 -73.42 -72.14
CA GLY A 937 -88.67 -72.00 -72.40
C GLY A 937 -88.77 -71.16 -71.13
N ILE A 938 -88.29 -69.93 -71.23
CA ILE A 938 -88.44 -68.91 -70.19
C ILE A 938 -89.13 -67.74 -70.85
N SER A 939 -90.28 -67.35 -70.33
CA SER A 939 -91.04 -66.24 -70.88
C SER A 939 -91.21 -65.13 -69.85
N THR A 940 -91.07 -63.89 -70.29
CA THR A 940 -91.30 -62.69 -69.49
C THR A 940 -92.06 -61.68 -70.33
N SER A 941 -92.76 -60.73 -69.71
CA SER A 941 -93.40 -59.67 -70.48
C SER A 941 -92.38 -58.61 -70.93
N ASN A 942 -92.78 -57.74 -71.86
CA ASN A 942 -92.03 -56.55 -72.21
C ASN A 942 -92.09 -55.43 -71.15
N LEU A 943 -92.99 -55.53 -70.17
CA LEU A 943 -93.19 -54.53 -69.11
C LEU A 943 -92.22 -54.77 -67.93
N SER A 944 -92.03 -53.77 -67.08
CA SER A 944 -91.25 -53.87 -65.83
C SER A 944 -92.02 -54.57 -64.69
N ASP A 945 -92.75 -55.64 -65.02
CA ASP A 945 -93.58 -56.37 -64.07
C ASP A 945 -92.80 -57.29 -63.11
N GLY A 946 -91.57 -57.62 -63.47
CA GLY A 946 -90.75 -58.61 -62.76
C GLY A 946 -91.20 -60.06 -62.98
N ILE A 947 -92.19 -60.32 -63.83
CA ILE A 947 -92.76 -61.66 -63.98
C ILE A 947 -91.92 -62.50 -64.96
N VAL A 948 -91.61 -63.72 -64.52
CA VAL A 948 -90.98 -64.76 -65.32
C VAL A 948 -91.76 -66.07 -65.17
N VAL A 949 -92.08 -66.67 -66.30
CA VAL A 949 -92.72 -67.98 -66.40
C VAL A 949 -91.70 -68.97 -66.92
N ILE A 950 -91.51 -70.03 -66.16
CA ILE A 950 -90.62 -71.14 -66.50
C ILE A 950 -91.48 -72.29 -67.02
N HIS A 951 -91.33 -72.61 -68.30
CA HIS A 951 -92.12 -73.63 -68.99
C HIS A 951 -91.45 -75.01 -68.91
N VAL A 952 -92.19 -76.03 -68.46
CA VAL A 952 -91.68 -77.39 -68.19
C VAL A 952 -92.55 -78.46 -68.88
N ALA A 953 -91.99 -79.65 -69.16
CA ALA A 953 -92.73 -80.77 -69.78
C ALA A 953 -93.64 -81.53 -68.79
N GLU A 954 -94.73 -82.15 -69.26
CA GLU A 954 -95.61 -83.01 -68.43
C GLU A 954 -95.03 -84.43 -68.35
N ASP A 955 -94.54 -84.81 -67.17
CA ASP A 955 -94.22 -86.20 -66.77
C ASP A 955 -94.88 -86.49 -65.42
N ASN A 956 -95.40 -87.71 -65.22
CA ASN A 956 -96.34 -88.16 -64.15
C ASN A 956 -96.03 -87.75 -62.68
N LYS A 957 -94.87 -87.14 -62.38
CA LYS A 957 -94.47 -86.64 -61.05
C LYS A 957 -94.32 -85.11 -60.95
N GLN A 958 -94.32 -84.37 -62.05
CA GLN A 958 -94.07 -82.92 -62.04
C GLN A 958 -95.36 -82.09 -62.11
N LYS A 959 -95.48 -81.19 -61.13
CA LYS A 959 -96.45 -80.10 -61.10
C LYS A 959 -95.99 -79.11 -62.19
N GLY A 960 -96.75 -78.87 -63.28
CA GLY A 960 -96.50 -77.97 -64.45
C GLY A 960 -95.78 -76.59 -64.30
N ASP A 961 -96.14 -75.58 -65.11
CA ASP A 961 -95.33 -74.34 -65.22
C ASP A 961 -95.16 -73.58 -63.88
N ALA A 962 -94.04 -72.88 -63.73
CA ALA A 962 -93.73 -72.06 -62.56
C ALA A 962 -93.81 -70.57 -62.91
N ILE A 963 -94.77 -69.88 -62.29
CA ILE A 963 -94.96 -68.43 -62.41
C ILE A 963 -94.29 -67.77 -61.22
N LEU A 964 -93.26 -66.98 -61.50
CA LEU A 964 -92.43 -66.31 -60.51
C LEU A 964 -92.38 -64.81 -60.79
N GLN A 965 -92.23 -64.02 -59.74
CA GLN A 965 -91.92 -62.60 -59.84
C GLN A 965 -90.59 -62.32 -59.13
N CYS A 966 -89.65 -61.71 -59.85
CA CYS A 966 -88.28 -61.44 -59.45
C CYS A 966 -87.96 -59.95 -59.60
N GLU A 967 -87.30 -59.36 -58.61
CA GLU A 967 -86.85 -57.96 -58.65
C GLU A 967 -85.69 -57.77 -59.66
N HIS A 968 -84.68 -58.64 -59.59
CA HIS A 968 -83.50 -58.58 -60.46
C HIS A 968 -83.66 -59.44 -61.72
N ILE A 969 -84.67 -59.14 -62.54
CA ILE A 969 -85.04 -59.99 -63.66
C ILE A 969 -83.93 -60.11 -64.73
N PHE A 970 -83.24 -59.02 -65.08
CA PHE A 970 -82.18 -59.04 -66.10
C PHE A 970 -81.00 -59.92 -65.70
N GLU A 971 -80.58 -59.83 -64.44
CA GLU A 971 -79.50 -60.65 -63.89
C GLU A 971 -79.94 -62.11 -63.75
N THR A 972 -81.11 -62.36 -63.15
CA THR A 972 -81.64 -63.70 -62.88
C THR A 972 -81.86 -64.49 -64.17
N VAL A 973 -82.49 -63.88 -65.18
CA VAL A 973 -82.76 -64.54 -66.46
C VAL A 973 -81.49 -64.73 -67.28
N THR A 974 -80.57 -63.75 -67.29
CA THR A 974 -79.26 -63.91 -67.99
C THR A 974 -78.46 -65.06 -67.38
N LYS A 975 -78.44 -65.18 -66.05
CA LYS A 975 -77.75 -66.27 -65.38
C LYS A 975 -78.44 -67.62 -65.59
N LEU A 976 -79.76 -67.66 -65.48
CA LEU A 976 -80.54 -68.87 -65.74
C LEU A 976 -80.30 -69.36 -67.18
N CYS A 977 -80.30 -68.48 -68.18
CA CYS A 977 -80.13 -68.87 -69.57
C CYS A 977 -78.67 -69.24 -69.92
N MET A 978 -77.68 -68.60 -69.28
CA MET A 978 -76.27 -68.99 -69.38
C MET A 978 -76.00 -70.35 -68.73
N LEU A 979 -76.58 -70.62 -67.55
CA LEU A 979 -76.43 -71.90 -66.85
C LEU A 979 -77.15 -73.05 -67.55
N ALA A 980 -78.36 -72.80 -68.06
CA ALA A 980 -79.11 -73.79 -68.86
C ALA A 980 -78.57 -73.95 -70.29
N ASN A 981 -77.59 -73.13 -70.70
CA ASN A 981 -77.06 -73.00 -72.07
C ASN A 981 -78.16 -72.88 -73.14
N LYS A 982 -79.24 -72.16 -72.80
CA LYS A 982 -80.50 -72.08 -73.56
C LYS A 982 -80.89 -70.62 -73.80
N GLN A 983 -79.92 -69.79 -74.23
CA GLN A 983 -80.10 -68.34 -74.43
C GLN A 983 -81.20 -68.01 -75.46
N ASN A 984 -81.39 -68.87 -76.47
CA ASN A 984 -82.38 -68.69 -77.53
C ASN A 984 -83.82 -69.02 -77.11
N LEU A 985 -84.03 -69.61 -75.92
CA LEU A 985 -85.35 -70.00 -75.43
C LEU A 985 -86.01 -68.95 -74.52
N VAL A 986 -85.35 -67.80 -74.32
CA VAL A 986 -85.91 -66.66 -73.59
C VAL A 986 -86.79 -65.84 -74.54
N LYS A 987 -88.11 -65.82 -74.29
CA LYS A 987 -89.08 -65.04 -75.07
C LYS A 987 -89.62 -63.89 -74.24
N VAL A 988 -89.47 -62.67 -74.76
CA VAL A 988 -90.13 -61.48 -74.21
C VAL A 988 -91.45 -61.30 -74.98
N VAL A 989 -92.58 -61.42 -74.29
CA VAL A 989 -93.92 -61.48 -74.90
C VAL A 989 -94.67 -60.17 -74.62
N GLN A 990 -95.52 -59.74 -75.56
CA GLN A 990 -96.35 -58.54 -75.44
C GLN A 990 -97.83 -58.92 -75.29
N GLY A 991 -98.54 -58.25 -74.38
CA GLY A 991 -100.00 -58.36 -74.23
C GLY A 991 -100.49 -59.59 -73.45
N SER A 992 -100.19 -60.81 -73.88
CA SER A 992 -100.61 -62.02 -73.15
C SER A 992 -99.59 -63.17 -73.24
N LEU A 993 -99.58 -64.03 -72.22
CA LEU A 993 -98.70 -65.18 -72.07
C LEU A 993 -99.53 -66.37 -71.61
N GLN A 994 -99.41 -67.49 -72.32
CA GLN A 994 -100.06 -68.75 -71.95
C GLN A 994 -99.14 -69.58 -71.05
N PHE A 995 -99.71 -70.21 -70.03
CA PHE A 995 -99.00 -71.09 -69.10
C PHE A 995 -99.85 -72.29 -68.69
N ARG A 996 -99.22 -73.37 -68.24
CA ARG A 996 -99.89 -74.63 -67.92
C ARG A 996 -100.14 -74.82 -66.43
N ILE A 997 -101.39 -75.14 -66.06
CA ILE A 997 -101.87 -75.26 -64.66
C ILE A 997 -101.70 -76.70 -64.11
N GLY A 998 -101.56 -77.70 -64.99
CA GLY A 998 -101.35 -79.12 -64.69
C GLY A 998 -102.63 -79.94 -64.91
N SER A 999 -102.50 -81.19 -65.36
CA SER A 999 -103.61 -82.05 -65.83
C SER A 999 -104.26 -81.52 -67.12
N GLY A 1000 -103.43 -81.10 -68.09
CA GLY A 1000 -103.87 -80.68 -69.43
C GLY A 1000 -104.60 -79.34 -69.53
N LYS A 1001 -104.79 -78.61 -68.42
CA LYS A 1001 -105.46 -77.29 -68.43
C LYS A 1001 -104.46 -76.15 -68.66
N GLU A 1002 -104.75 -75.30 -69.65
CA GLU A 1002 -104.00 -74.08 -69.95
C GLU A 1002 -104.69 -72.85 -69.34
N GLY A 1003 -103.88 -71.91 -68.86
CA GLY A 1003 -104.30 -70.60 -68.37
C GLY A 1003 -103.64 -69.49 -69.18
N THR A 1004 -104.35 -68.38 -69.35
CA THR A 1004 -103.83 -67.19 -70.03
C THR A 1004 -103.58 -66.08 -69.02
N MET A 1005 -102.38 -65.51 -69.05
CA MET A 1005 -101.99 -64.31 -68.32
C MET A 1005 -102.01 -63.12 -69.28
N VAL A 1006 -102.78 -62.09 -68.97
CA VAL A 1006 -102.88 -60.85 -69.74
C VAL A 1006 -102.20 -59.75 -68.96
N PHE A 1007 -101.32 -59.00 -69.62
CA PHE A 1007 -100.62 -57.87 -69.04
C PHE A 1007 -101.31 -56.58 -69.45
N THR A 1008 -101.73 -55.80 -68.46
CA THR A 1008 -102.39 -54.51 -68.66
C THR A 1008 -101.73 -53.44 -67.81
N VAL A 1009 -102.02 -52.18 -68.15
CA VAL A 1009 -101.52 -51.01 -67.45
C VAL A 1009 -102.65 -50.40 -66.63
N GLY A 1010 -102.41 -50.07 -65.36
CA GLY A 1010 -103.41 -49.51 -64.44
C GLY A 1010 -102.77 -48.89 -63.20
N GLN A 1011 -103.55 -48.17 -62.38
CA GLN A 1011 -103.01 -47.26 -61.35
C GLN A 1011 -102.24 -47.97 -60.21
N GLU A 1012 -102.69 -49.14 -59.77
CA GLU A 1012 -102.00 -49.92 -58.73
C GLU A 1012 -101.48 -51.26 -59.29
N PRO A 1013 -100.27 -51.68 -58.89
CA PRO A 1013 -99.73 -52.97 -59.31
C PRO A 1013 -100.48 -54.10 -58.61
N GLN A 1014 -101.27 -54.85 -59.37
CA GLN A 1014 -102.05 -55.96 -58.81
C GLN A 1014 -102.06 -57.16 -59.76
N VAL A 1015 -101.95 -58.36 -59.19
CA VAL A 1015 -102.15 -59.63 -59.90
C VAL A 1015 -103.41 -60.28 -59.35
N PHE A 1016 -104.43 -60.44 -60.20
CA PHE A 1016 -105.70 -61.01 -59.78
C PHE A 1016 -106.34 -61.87 -60.89
N LYS A 1017 -107.29 -62.72 -60.50
CA LYS A 1017 -108.06 -63.55 -61.43
C LYS A 1017 -109.31 -62.79 -61.87
N ALA A 1018 -109.42 -62.50 -63.17
CA ALA A 1018 -110.57 -61.82 -63.73
C ALA A 1018 -111.81 -62.74 -63.81
N LYS A 1019 -113.02 -62.16 -63.89
CA LYS A 1019 -114.31 -62.89 -63.92
C LYS A 1019 -114.42 -63.89 -65.09
N ASN A 1020 -113.69 -63.66 -66.17
CA ASN A 1020 -113.59 -64.52 -67.36
C ASN A 1020 -112.60 -65.70 -67.19
N GLY A 1021 -112.02 -65.88 -66.00
CA GLY A 1021 -111.10 -66.98 -65.70
C GLY A 1021 -109.64 -66.74 -66.08
N GLN A 1022 -109.31 -65.64 -66.76
CA GLN A 1022 -107.95 -65.25 -67.13
C GLN A 1022 -107.22 -64.56 -65.97
N LEU A 1023 -105.89 -64.64 -65.96
CA LEU A 1023 -105.06 -63.91 -64.99
C LEU A 1023 -104.72 -62.54 -65.55
N THR A 1024 -104.94 -61.46 -64.79
CA THR A 1024 -104.55 -60.11 -65.20
C THR A 1024 -103.45 -59.59 -64.30
N VAL A 1025 -102.36 -59.14 -64.92
CA VAL A 1025 -101.23 -58.47 -64.27
C VAL A 1025 -101.31 -57.00 -64.64
N VAL A 1026 -101.63 -56.18 -63.66
CA VAL A 1026 -101.70 -54.72 -63.80
C VAL A 1026 -100.40 -54.11 -63.30
N ARG A 1027 -99.79 -53.20 -64.06
CA ARG A 1027 -98.67 -52.38 -63.60
C ARG A 1027 -98.89 -50.89 -63.93
N PRO A 1028 -98.42 -49.96 -63.11
CA PRO A 1028 -98.48 -48.53 -63.42
C PRO A 1028 -97.56 -48.17 -64.58
N HIS A 1029 -98.00 -47.19 -65.39
CA HIS A 1029 -97.20 -46.66 -66.48
C HIS A 1029 -95.95 -45.99 -65.90
N LEU A 1030 -94.77 -46.48 -66.26
CA LEU A 1030 -93.55 -45.72 -66.03
C LEU A 1030 -93.54 -44.56 -67.03
N SER A 1031 -93.75 -43.34 -66.54
CA SER A 1031 -93.45 -42.13 -67.30
C SER A 1031 -91.94 -42.09 -67.53
N THR A 1032 -91.51 -42.41 -68.74
CA THR A 1032 -90.11 -42.35 -69.15
C THR A 1032 -89.67 -40.89 -69.24
N GLY A 1033 -88.89 -40.44 -68.26
CA GLY A 1033 -88.00 -39.27 -68.36
C GLY A 1033 -86.60 -39.72 -68.74
#